data_AF-A0AAU0SBK5-F1
#
_entry.id   AF-A0AAU0SBK5-F1
#
_cell.length_a   1.000
_cell.length_b   1.000
_cell.length_c   1.000
_cell.angle_alpha   90.00
_cell.angle_beta   90.00
_cell.angle_gamma   90.00
#
_symmetry.space_group_name_H-M   'P 1'
#
loop_
_entity.id
_entity.type
_entity.pdbx_description
1 polymer ?
#
loop_
_entity_poly.entity_id
_entity_poly.type
_entity_poly.pdbx_seq_one_letter_code
_entity_poly.pdbx_strand_id
1 'polypeptide(L)'
;MNNFRCLPVLTLLPVSLAFMLAGCGGSTSSVALVPVPVPVSISAPTGLGYVDAAPVQDTSKVLPYVNYAYTNQRGYAQYATADTNAGVRVVAGFLSLWTPSTLLVDAGASAPAVGSFPAVTTSTWKGLPGDPSDGKKTNSAILDANIQYVINATASRTADQATAAYLDDRRNKGYSVADGMGPLTTVWRTATGQTTSITSVAADAATVLYNDSGNNLGVGSSAGNTSFGTVVDFLNSPAFGSTEPAKRFFKYARPWRWSGSVALLPTLVPAVSTTPTTDGGFISGHSAEAMRDALMMAYVVPERFQEMLSRALELGENRIYAGMHSPLDVIGGRIQAQAVITAALYANSVQSTSNPDGSTSTVPDMRNKAYAQAHSSLMTAAGVADQAAFTAFAHSGTAANDRFSSWSTNQANYLRRLTYGFSQIGDAKQAAVVPMGAELLLETRLPYLTAAQRRVVLKSTALASGYPVMDDAEGWGRLNLFAAADGYGNFNGDVSVTMDAAQGGFNALDSWKNNIAGAGMLMLNGTGKLHLTGNNSYSGGTILNGGTLIGDSATAFGTGDVYVTNGTLSCSAPAGLLLGGNMTSLPAATLNVVVSAIGQTSINVAKVATLAGTLNVSFAAGVTPAVGTVLTIVSAGTVQGTFSNIIVNGFQATPIYTSKGMQLQITALAL
;
A
#
# COMPACT_ATOMS: atom_id res chain seq x y z
N MET A 1 -24.78 -81.21 -7.31
CA MET A 1 -23.41 -81.28 -6.77
C MET A 1 -23.44 -80.70 -5.35
N ASN A 2 -23.36 -81.60 -4.37
CA ASN A 2 -23.00 -81.52 -2.93
C ASN A 2 -23.31 -80.23 -2.14
N ASN A 3 -24.27 -80.24 -1.19
CA ASN A 3 -24.22 -80.73 0.22
C ASN A 3 -23.33 -79.84 1.11
N PHE A 4 -23.74 -79.14 2.18
CA PHE A 4 -24.59 -79.36 3.39
C PHE A 4 -23.71 -79.10 4.66
N ARG A 5 -24.30 -78.44 5.68
CA ARG A 5 -24.03 -78.53 7.16
C ARG A 5 -22.74 -77.86 7.70
N CYS A 6 -22.66 -77.26 8.90
CA CYS A 6 -23.31 -77.52 10.20
C CYS A 6 -23.25 -76.30 11.17
N LEU A 7 -24.30 -76.15 12.01
CA LEU A 7 -24.29 -75.62 13.41
C LEU A 7 -23.92 -76.80 14.38
N PRO A 8 -23.90 -76.73 15.74
CA PRO A 8 -23.99 -75.62 16.73
C PRO A 8 -22.90 -75.75 17.85
N VAL A 9 -22.99 -75.01 18.98
CA VAL A 9 -22.93 -75.56 20.37
C VAL A 9 -23.21 -74.45 21.41
N LEU A 10 -24.04 -74.82 22.38
CA LEU A 10 -24.55 -74.12 23.55
C LEU A 10 -23.87 -74.70 24.81
N THR A 11 -23.67 -73.93 25.89
CA THR A 11 -23.59 -74.29 27.35
C THR A 11 -22.78 -73.20 28.09
N LEU A 12 -22.95 -72.80 29.36
CA LEU A 12 -23.77 -73.20 30.52
C LEU A 12 -23.68 -72.06 31.59
N LEU A 13 -24.72 -71.91 32.41
CA LEU A 13 -24.76 -71.13 33.67
C LEU A 13 -23.89 -71.78 34.77
N PRO A 14 -23.57 -71.06 35.88
CA PRO A 14 -24.36 -71.28 37.11
C PRO A 14 -24.70 -70.03 37.94
N VAL A 15 -25.83 -70.18 38.61
CA VAL A 15 -26.43 -69.35 39.66
C VAL A 15 -25.64 -69.49 40.98
N SER A 16 -25.56 -68.43 41.77
CA SER A 16 -25.43 -68.53 43.23
C SER A 16 -26.11 -67.34 43.91
N LEU A 17 -27.01 -67.69 44.83
CA LEU A 17 -27.98 -66.86 45.55
C LEU A 17 -27.44 -66.57 46.96
N ALA A 18 -27.54 -65.33 47.47
CA ALA A 18 -27.44 -65.09 48.92
C ALA A 18 -28.19 -63.81 49.36
N PHE A 19 -29.37 -64.05 49.93
CA PHE A 19 -30.08 -63.40 51.04
C PHE A 19 -30.09 -61.88 51.25
N MET A 20 -31.33 -61.40 51.36
CA MET A 20 -31.77 -60.08 51.82
C MET A 20 -31.42 -59.81 53.30
N LEU A 21 -31.07 -58.56 53.60
CA LEU A 21 -31.53 -57.89 54.82
C LEU A 21 -32.20 -56.57 54.44
N ALA A 22 -33.45 -56.43 54.86
CA ALA A 22 -34.21 -55.19 54.84
C ALA A 22 -33.75 -54.29 56.00
N GLY A 23 -33.42 -53.04 55.69
CA GLY A 23 -33.18 -51.96 56.65
C GLY A 23 -33.96 -50.72 56.22
N CYS A 24 -34.80 -50.22 57.12
CA CYS A 24 -35.69 -49.08 56.95
C CYS A 24 -34.98 -47.75 56.62
N GLY A 25 -35.61 -46.96 55.73
CA GLY A 25 -36.06 -45.60 56.06
C GLY A 25 -35.06 -44.44 56.02
N GLY A 26 -35.21 -43.58 55.01
CA GLY A 26 -35.29 -42.13 55.23
C GLY A 26 -34.16 -41.25 54.67
N SER A 27 -34.57 -40.30 53.80
CA SER A 27 -33.86 -39.07 53.38
C SER A 27 -32.64 -39.29 52.46
N THR A 28 -32.43 -38.61 51.33
CA THR A 28 -32.74 -37.25 50.89
C THR A 28 -32.79 -37.26 49.35
N SER A 29 -33.56 -36.34 48.76
CA SER A 29 -33.57 -36.13 47.30
C SER A 29 -32.16 -35.79 46.81
N SER A 30 -31.49 -36.73 46.15
CA SER A 30 -30.27 -36.45 45.41
C SER A 30 -30.62 -35.55 44.23
N VAL A 31 -30.17 -34.30 44.29
CA VAL A 31 -30.13 -33.43 43.12
C VAL A 31 -29.26 -34.14 42.10
N ALA A 32 -29.86 -34.57 40.99
CA ALA A 32 -29.12 -35.07 39.85
C ALA A 32 -28.18 -33.94 39.39
N LEU A 33 -26.88 -34.09 39.66
CA LEU A 33 -25.85 -33.24 39.08
C LEU A 33 -26.00 -33.37 37.56
N VAL A 34 -26.50 -32.32 36.91
CA VAL A 34 -26.44 -32.18 35.46
C VAL A 34 -24.97 -32.38 35.08
N PRO A 35 -24.62 -33.32 34.19
CA PRO A 35 -23.25 -33.50 33.77
C PRO A 35 -22.75 -32.17 33.22
N VAL A 36 -21.70 -31.62 33.82
CA VAL A 36 -20.98 -30.49 33.24
C VAL A 36 -20.51 -30.97 31.86
N PRO A 37 -20.89 -30.31 30.75
CA PRO A 37 -20.44 -30.70 29.43
C PRO A 37 -18.91 -30.78 29.42
N VAL A 38 -18.37 -31.91 28.96
CA VAL A 38 -16.93 -32.05 28.77
C VAL A 38 -16.49 -30.92 27.82
N PRO A 39 -15.49 -30.09 28.19
CA PRO A 39 -15.00 -29.03 27.32
C PRO A 39 -14.63 -29.60 25.96
N VAL A 40 -15.18 -29.03 24.89
CA VAL A 40 -14.84 -29.45 23.52
C VAL A 40 -13.48 -28.85 23.19
N SER A 41 -12.47 -29.69 22.99
CA SER A 41 -11.19 -29.20 22.48
C SER A 41 -11.38 -28.70 21.05
N ILE A 42 -11.22 -27.38 20.85
CA ILE A 42 -11.25 -26.75 19.53
C ILE A 42 -9.82 -26.67 19.02
N SER A 43 -9.53 -27.36 17.91
CA SER A 43 -8.22 -27.27 17.25
C SER A 43 -8.00 -25.88 16.66
N ALA A 44 -6.73 -25.47 16.53
CA ALA A 44 -6.37 -24.29 15.76
C ALA A 44 -6.92 -24.39 14.31
N PRO A 45 -7.27 -23.26 13.67
CA PRO A 45 -7.65 -23.27 12.26
C PRO A 45 -6.52 -23.86 11.41
N THR A 46 -6.90 -24.62 10.39
CA THR A 46 -5.97 -25.16 9.41
C THR A 46 -6.03 -24.26 8.18
N GLY A 47 -4.90 -23.61 7.86
CA GLY A 47 -4.77 -22.81 6.65
C GLY A 47 -4.83 -23.65 5.38
N LEU A 48 -4.56 -23.01 4.25
CA LEU A 48 -4.53 -23.66 2.93
C LEU A 48 -3.34 -24.61 2.76
N GLY A 49 -2.32 -24.52 3.63
CA GLY A 49 -1.12 -25.35 3.56
C GLY A 49 -0.10 -24.86 2.53
N TYR A 50 -0.33 -23.67 1.94
CA TYR A 50 0.60 -23.00 1.04
C TYR A 50 0.52 -21.48 1.24
N VAL A 51 1.61 -20.80 0.91
CA VAL A 51 1.69 -19.33 0.87
C VAL A 51 1.45 -18.85 -0.57
N ASP A 52 0.83 -17.69 -0.75
CA ASP A 52 0.72 -17.09 -2.09
C ASP A 52 2.10 -16.64 -2.57
N ALA A 53 2.27 -16.60 -3.90
CA ALA A 53 3.50 -16.18 -4.53
C ALA A 53 3.23 -15.18 -5.67
N ALA A 54 4.20 -14.28 -5.84
CA ALA A 54 4.30 -13.36 -6.96
C ALA A 54 5.74 -13.44 -7.48
N PRO A 55 6.13 -14.52 -8.19
CA PRO A 55 7.52 -14.72 -8.62
C PRO A 55 7.97 -13.60 -9.56
N VAL A 56 9.29 -13.40 -9.66
CA VAL A 56 9.86 -12.55 -10.72
C VAL A 56 9.63 -13.25 -12.06
N GLN A 57 9.26 -12.48 -13.08
CA GLN A 57 9.03 -13.03 -14.40
C GLN A 57 10.31 -13.60 -15.02
N ASP A 58 10.12 -14.50 -15.98
CA ASP A 58 11.18 -15.04 -16.83
C ASP A 58 11.84 -13.90 -17.62
N THR A 59 13.05 -13.53 -17.19
CA THR A 59 13.80 -12.37 -17.72
C THR A 59 14.29 -12.57 -19.14
N SER A 60 14.23 -13.80 -19.67
CA SER A 60 14.47 -14.08 -21.09
C SER A 60 13.30 -13.70 -21.99
N LYS A 61 12.09 -13.57 -21.41
CA LYS A 61 10.85 -13.22 -22.13
C LYS A 61 10.42 -11.79 -21.88
N VAL A 62 10.62 -11.30 -20.65
CA VAL A 62 10.27 -9.94 -20.25
C VAL A 62 11.52 -9.26 -19.70
N LEU A 63 12.08 -8.35 -20.49
CA LEU A 63 13.31 -7.62 -20.14
C LEU A 63 13.01 -6.62 -19.01
N PRO A 64 13.49 -6.86 -17.77
CA PRO A 64 13.12 -6.04 -16.63
C PRO A 64 13.72 -4.63 -16.74
N TYR A 65 12.92 -3.59 -16.54
CA TYR A 65 13.39 -2.21 -16.56
C TYR A 65 14.60 -2.01 -15.65
N VAL A 66 14.58 -2.60 -14.45
CA VAL A 66 15.65 -2.48 -13.45
C VAL A 66 17.03 -2.91 -13.96
N ASN A 67 17.10 -3.92 -14.84
CA ASN A 67 18.36 -4.41 -15.41
C ASN A 67 18.77 -3.64 -16.67
N TYR A 68 17.81 -3.01 -17.34
CA TYR A 68 18.00 -2.35 -18.64
C TYR A 68 17.76 -0.84 -18.60
N ALA A 69 17.69 -0.23 -17.42
CA ALA A 69 17.41 1.19 -17.25
C ALA A 69 18.40 2.07 -18.03
N TYR A 70 19.67 1.64 -18.13
CA TYR A 70 20.71 2.30 -18.92
C TYR A 70 20.36 2.45 -20.40
N THR A 71 19.43 1.68 -20.95
CA THR A 71 18.98 1.80 -22.34
C THR A 71 17.97 2.94 -22.55
N ASN A 72 17.44 3.57 -21.48
CA ASN A 72 16.54 4.72 -21.57
C ASN A 72 17.29 6.00 -21.96
N GLN A 73 17.82 6.00 -23.18
CA GLN A 73 18.65 7.06 -23.75
C GLN A 73 18.25 7.34 -25.20
N ARG A 74 18.81 8.42 -25.75
CA ARG A 74 18.60 8.90 -27.13
C ARG A 74 19.97 9.13 -27.78
N GLY A 75 20.03 9.11 -29.11
CA GLY A 75 21.28 9.26 -29.87
C GLY A 75 22.09 7.97 -30.06
N TYR A 76 21.52 6.82 -29.69
CA TYR A 76 22.13 5.51 -29.84
C TYR A 76 21.25 4.61 -30.71
N ALA A 77 21.75 4.14 -31.85
CA ALA A 77 21.02 3.23 -32.74
C ALA A 77 20.60 1.93 -32.03
N GLN A 78 21.42 1.48 -31.07
CA GLN A 78 21.16 0.29 -30.27
C GLN A 78 19.94 0.43 -29.35
N TYR A 79 19.55 1.66 -28.99
CA TYR A 79 18.43 1.96 -28.08
C TYR A 79 17.29 2.68 -28.81
N ALA A 80 17.15 2.45 -30.11
CA ALA A 80 16.23 3.21 -30.94
C ALA A 80 14.81 2.62 -31.00
N THR A 81 14.56 1.39 -30.56
CA THR A 81 13.25 0.72 -30.74
C THR A 81 12.57 0.45 -29.40
N ALA A 82 11.29 0.04 -29.45
CA ALA A 82 10.56 -0.37 -28.25
C ALA A 82 11.19 -1.61 -27.57
N ASP A 83 11.77 -2.52 -28.35
CA ASP A 83 12.40 -3.73 -27.80
C ASP A 83 13.70 -3.40 -27.08
N THR A 84 14.46 -2.43 -27.58
CA THR A 84 15.80 -2.14 -27.07
C THR A 84 15.89 -0.96 -26.11
N ASN A 85 14.84 -0.15 -25.99
CA ASN A 85 14.79 1.00 -25.11
C ASN A 85 13.81 0.79 -23.95
N ALA A 86 14.33 0.64 -22.73
CA ALA A 86 13.51 0.37 -21.54
C ALA A 86 12.48 1.47 -21.25
N GLY A 87 12.80 2.74 -21.50
CA GLY A 87 11.88 3.86 -21.28
C GLY A 87 10.72 3.90 -22.28
N VAL A 88 10.92 3.37 -23.49
CA VAL A 88 9.83 3.18 -24.46
C VAL A 88 9.01 1.96 -24.09
N ARG A 89 9.67 0.83 -23.78
CA ARG A 89 9.04 -0.46 -23.49
C ARG A 89 8.02 -0.37 -22.35
N VAL A 90 8.38 0.32 -21.27
CA VAL A 90 7.54 0.42 -20.05
C VAL A 90 6.20 1.12 -20.29
N VAL A 91 6.08 1.89 -21.37
CA VAL A 91 4.84 2.58 -21.77
C VAL A 91 4.38 2.18 -23.18
N ALA A 92 4.88 1.06 -23.72
CA ALA A 92 4.56 0.55 -25.05
C ALA A 92 3.07 0.21 -25.23
N GLY A 93 2.33 0.03 -24.14
CA GLY A 93 0.86 -0.12 -24.17
C GLY A 93 0.14 1.01 -24.91
N PHE A 94 0.74 2.20 -25.01
CA PHE A 94 0.19 3.30 -25.81
C PHE A 94 0.12 3.02 -27.32
N LEU A 95 0.91 2.06 -27.84
CA LEU A 95 0.81 1.61 -29.24
C LEU A 95 -0.55 0.99 -29.59
N SER A 96 -1.29 0.49 -28.59
CA SER A 96 -2.66 0.02 -28.78
C SER A 96 -3.66 1.14 -29.11
N LEU A 97 -3.29 2.40 -28.85
CA LEU A 97 -4.12 3.58 -29.06
C LEU A 97 -3.59 4.46 -30.20
N TRP A 98 -2.26 4.51 -30.37
CA TRP A 98 -1.56 5.41 -31.26
C TRP A 98 -0.35 4.74 -31.92
N THR A 99 -0.25 4.81 -33.25
CA THR A 99 0.95 4.40 -33.99
C THR A 99 1.72 5.64 -34.47
N PRO A 100 2.97 5.87 -34.02
CA PRO A 100 3.77 7.00 -34.50
C PRO A 100 4.17 6.83 -35.98
N SER A 101 4.57 7.92 -36.63
CA SER A 101 5.03 7.90 -38.03
C SER A 101 6.30 7.07 -38.25
N THR A 102 7.14 6.96 -37.22
CA THR A 102 8.27 6.01 -37.15
C THR A 102 8.30 5.35 -35.78
N LEU A 103 8.61 4.05 -35.75
CA LEU A 103 8.82 3.28 -34.51
C LEU A 103 10.26 3.39 -34.02
N LEU A 104 10.81 4.61 -34.03
CA LEU A 104 12.18 4.91 -33.65
C LEU A 104 12.25 6.08 -32.66
N VAL A 105 13.23 6.02 -31.74
CA VAL A 105 13.63 7.13 -30.85
C VAL A 105 14.49 8.11 -31.66
N ASP A 106 13.86 8.94 -32.47
CA ASP A 106 14.51 9.68 -33.56
C ASP A 106 14.10 11.16 -33.67
N ALA A 107 13.11 11.60 -32.87
CA ALA A 107 12.53 12.94 -33.01
C ALA A 107 13.49 14.03 -32.51
N GLY A 108 14.31 14.52 -33.45
CA GLY A 108 15.23 15.64 -33.28
C GLY A 108 16.71 15.27 -33.24
N ALA A 109 17.07 13.98 -33.30
CA ALA A 109 18.47 13.54 -33.26
C ALA A 109 18.73 12.37 -34.20
N SER A 110 19.86 12.38 -34.89
CA SER A 110 20.37 11.23 -35.64
C SER A 110 21.26 10.36 -34.76
N ALA A 111 21.38 9.07 -35.08
CA ALA A 111 22.37 8.17 -34.49
C ALA A 111 23.09 7.40 -35.61
N PRO A 112 24.43 7.28 -35.57
CA PRO A 112 25.16 6.45 -36.52
C PRO A 112 24.81 4.97 -36.31
N ALA A 113 24.98 4.16 -37.36
CA ALA A 113 24.85 2.72 -37.26
C ALA A 113 25.92 2.15 -36.30
N VAL A 114 25.57 1.12 -35.54
CA VAL A 114 26.49 0.43 -34.61
C VAL A 114 26.28 -1.07 -34.75
N GLY A 115 27.26 -1.79 -35.28
CA GLY A 115 27.13 -3.23 -35.52
C GLY A 115 25.94 -3.54 -36.43
N SER A 116 25.03 -4.40 -35.97
CA SER A 116 23.79 -4.76 -36.68
C SER A 116 22.65 -3.74 -36.52
N PHE A 117 22.83 -2.69 -35.71
CA PHE A 117 21.81 -1.68 -35.49
C PHE A 117 21.94 -0.57 -36.55
N PRO A 118 20.91 -0.37 -37.40
CA PRO A 118 20.98 0.60 -38.50
C PRO A 118 21.01 2.04 -37.98
N ALA A 119 21.53 2.96 -38.80
CA ALA A 119 21.54 4.37 -38.49
C ALA A 119 20.09 4.90 -38.33
N VAL A 120 19.92 5.82 -37.38
CA VAL A 120 18.66 6.51 -37.12
C VAL A 120 18.76 7.90 -37.72
N THR A 121 17.84 8.25 -38.62
CA THR A 121 17.73 9.61 -39.17
C THR A 121 16.76 10.43 -38.35
N THR A 122 16.93 11.75 -38.37
CA THR A 122 16.03 12.65 -37.66
C THR A 122 14.60 12.52 -38.19
N SER A 123 13.63 12.42 -37.28
CA SER A 123 12.21 12.36 -37.65
C SER A 123 11.77 13.58 -38.44
N THR A 124 10.89 13.37 -39.42
CA THR A 124 10.21 14.43 -40.17
C THR A 124 8.96 14.97 -39.45
N TRP A 125 8.64 14.45 -38.27
CA TRP A 125 7.44 14.81 -37.50
C TRP A 125 7.37 16.30 -37.18
N LYS A 126 6.32 16.95 -37.65
CA LYS A 126 6.09 18.39 -37.44
C LYS A 126 5.44 18.73 -36.09
N GLY A 127 4.99 17.76 -35.30
CA GLY A 127 4.32 18.05 -34.02
C GLY A 127 2.89 18.58 -34.14
N LEU A 128 2.28 18.44 -35.32
CA LEU A 128 0.94 18.97 -35.62
C LEU A 128 -0.03 17.83 -35.93
N PRO A 129 -1.10 17.68 -35.12
CA PRO A 129 -2.16 16.72 -35.36
C PRO A 129 -2.70 16.74 -36.79
N GLY A 130 -2.67 15.60 -37.46
CA GLY A 130 -3.21 15.43 -38.82
C GLY A 130 -2.29 15.90 -39.95
N ASP A 131 -1.09 16.42 -39.67
CA ASP A 131 -0.06 16.61 -40.70
C ASP A 131 0.40 15.23 -41.24
N PRO A 132 0.78 15.10 -42.52
CA PRO A 132 1.23 13.82 -43.08
C PRO A 132 2.43 13.16 -42.37
N SER A 133 3.21 13.93 -41.62
CA SER A 133 4.34 13.42 -40.81
C SER A 133 3.94 12.92 -39.41
N ASP A 134 2.67 13.08 -39.04
CA ASP A 134 2.10 12.67 -37.75
C ASP A 134 1.82 11.16 -37.68
N GLY A 135 1.50 10.67 -36.48
CA GLY A 135 1.06 9.29 -36.30
C GLY A 135 -0.42 9.08 -36.66
N LYS A 136 -0.90 7.86 -36.38
CA LYS A 136 -2.27 7.41 -36.66
C LYS A 136 -2.94 6.94 -35.37
N LYS A 137 -4.19 7.36 -35.16
CA LYS A 137 -5.05 6.82 -34.10
C LYS A 137 -5.43 5.38 -34.46
N THR A 138 -5.05 4.42 -33.63
CA THR A 138 -5.55 3.02 -33.74
C THR A 138 -6.79 2.81 -32.91
N ASN A 139 -7.00 3.63 -31.87
CA ASN A 139 -8.25 3.71 -31.11
C ASN A 139 -8.69 5.18 -30.95
N SER A 140 -9.53 5.65 -31.89
CA SER A 140 -10.01 7.04 -31.87
C SER A 140 -10.90 7.32 -30.66
N ALA A 141 -11.78 6.40 -30.27
CA ALA A 141 -12.71 6.60 -29.16
C ALA A 141 -11.98 6.97 -27.85
N ILE A 142 -10.91 6.24 -27.51
CA ILE A 142 -10.13 6.53 -26.29
C ILE A 142 -9.30 7.80 -26.43
N LEU A 143 -8.66 8.03 -27.59
CA LEU A 143 -7.86 9.24 -27.79
C LEU A 143 -8.73 10.51 -27.85
N ASP A 144 -9.95 10.42 -28.39
CA ASP A 144 -10.90 11.53 -28.42
C ASP A 144 -11.45 11.80 -27.02
N ALA A 145 -11.80 10.75 -26.25
CA ALA A 145 -12.16 10.90 -24.84
C ALA A 145 -11.02 11.50 -23.99
N ASN A 146 -9.77 11.12 -24.29
CA ASN A 146 -8.58 11.67 -23.63
C ASN A 146 -8.44 13.18 -23.84
N ILE A 147 -8.68 13.68 -25.06
CA ILE A 147 -8.67 15.13 -25.35
C ILE A 147 -9.93 15.81 -24.79
N GLN A 148 -11.09 15.19 -24.89
CA GLN A 148 -12.35 15.73 -24.36
C GLN A 148 -12.29 15.94 -22.85
N TYR A 149 -11.62 15.05 -22.11
CA TYR A 149 -11.37 15.25 -20.68
C TYR A 149 -10.64 16.58 -20.43
N VAL A 150 -9.59 16.89 -21.21
CA VAL A 150 -8.83 18.14 -21.06
C VAL A 150 -9.69 19.36 -21.39
N ILE A 151 -10.51 19.29 -22.44
CA ILE A 151 -11.45 20.37 -22.79
C ILE A 151 -12.38 20.66 -21.60
N ASN A 152 -13.01 19.62 -21.05
CA ASN A 152 -13.94 19.78 -19.93
C ASN A 152 -13.25 20.30 -18.66
N ALA A 153 -12.07 19.75 -18.34
CA ALA A 153 -11.30 20.13 -17.17
C ALA A 153 -10.79 21.57 -17.24
N THR A 154 -10.33 22.01 -18.42
CA THR A 154 -9.84 23.38 -18.61
C THR A 154 -10.97 24.41 -18.67
N ALA A 155 -12.12 24.05 -19.26
CA ALA A 155 -13.30 24.91 -19.29
C ALA A 155 -13.94 25.11 -17.90
N SER A 156 -13.87 24.10 -17.03
CA SER A 156 -14.46 24.11 -15.68
C SER A 156 -13.45 24.44 -14.57
N ARG A 157 -12.23 24.86 -14.94
CA ARG A 157 -11.13 25.09 -14.01
C ARG A 157 -11.45 26.22 -13.02
N THR A 158 -11.30 25.95 -11.72
CA THR A 158 -11.48 26.96 -10.66
C THR A 158 -10.25 27.87 -10.54
N ALA A 159 -10.39 29.00 -9.84
CA ALA A 159 -9.28 29.91 -9.56
C ALA A 159 -8.16 29.22 -8.75
N ASP A 160 -8.52 28.41 -7.75
CA ASP A 160 -7.55 27.66 -6.95
C ASP A 160 -6.81 26.61 -7.78
N GLN A 161 -7.51 25.91 -8.67
CA GLN A 161 -6.89 24.97 -9.62
C GLN A 161 -5.96 25.70 -10.60
N ALA A 162 -6.33 26.91 -11.05
CA ALA A 162 -5.48 27.73 -11.90
C ALA A 162 -4.18 28.15 -11.18
N THR A 163 -4.28 28.62 -9.93
CA THR A 163 -3.09 28.96 -9.12
C THR A 163 -2.22 27.73 -8.86
N ALA A 164 -2.82 26.61 -8.43
CA ALA A 164 -2.08 25.38 -8.19
C ALA A 164 -1.39 24.88 -9.47
N ALA A 165 -2.09 24.89 -10.61
CA ALA A 165 -1.54 24.51 -11.89
C ALA A 165 -0.35 25.38 -12.31
N TYR A 166 -0.42 26.70 -12.13
CA TYR A 166 0.72 27.58 -12.42
C TYR A 166 1.93 27.27 -11.53
N LEU A 167 1.71 27.16 -10.22
CA LEU A 167 2.80 26.93 -9.25
C LEU A 167 3.48 25.59 -9.49
N ASP A 168 2.70 24.52 -9.65
CA ASP A 168 3.21 23.19 -9.98
C ASP A 168 3.83 23.11 -11.37
N ASP A 169 3.43 24.00 -12.27
CA ASP A 169 4.02 24.08 -13.59
C ASP A 169 5.41 24.71 -13.54
N ARG A 170 5.55 25.78 -12.75
CA ARG A 170 6.72 26.63 -12.84
C ARG A 170 7.79 26.40 -11.78
N ARG A 171 7.41 25.92 -10.60
CA ARG A 171 8.37 25.49 -9.56
C ARG A 171 9.09 24.22 -9.95
N ASN A 172 10.26 23.98 -9.38
CA ASN A 172 10.85 22.65 -9.40
C ASN A 172 9.93 21.60 -8.74
N LYS A 173 9.86 20.37 -9.28
CA LYS A 173 8.81 19.40 -8.87
C LYS A 173 9.03 18.86 -7.47
N GLY A 174 10.26 18.53 -7.10
CA GLY A 174 10.66 18.13 -5.75
C GLY A 174 10.33 19.16 -4.69
N TYR A 175 10.47 20.45 -4.99
CA TYR A 175 10.01 21.52 -4.08
C TYR A 175 8.48 21.53 -3.96
N SER A 176 7.79 21.32 -5.09
CA SER A 176 6.32 21.37 -5.18
C SER A 176 5.66 20.22 -4.43
N VAL A 177 6.16 19.00 -4.56
CA VAL A 177 5.59 17.80 -3.91
C VAL A 177 5.95 17.67 -2.43
N ALA A 178 6.93 18.43 -1.94
CA ALA A 178 7.31 18.43 -0.52
C ALA A 178 6.20 18.96 0.42
N ASP A 179 5.15 19.59 -0.11
CA ASP A 179 3.93 19.90 0.65
C ASP A 179 3.12 18.65 1.05
N GLY A 180 3.32 17.51 0.38
CA GLY A 180 2.75 16.21 0.76
C GLY A 180 3.26 15.70 2.11
N MET A 181 4.39 16.24 2.61
CA MET A 181 4.92 15.99 3.95
C MET A 181 4.00 16.54 5.06
N GLY A 182 3.04 17.41 4.72
CA GLY A 182 2.08 17.97 5.66
C GLY A 182 2.78 18.71 6.81
N PRO A 183 2.56 18.31 8.08
CA PRO A 183 3.26 18.90 9.23
C PRO A 183 4.80 18.90 9.11
N LEU A 184 5.38 17.95 8.37
CA LEU A 184 6.83 17.84 8.18
C LEU A 184 7.39 18.76 7.09
N THR A 185 6.56 19.45 6.28
CA THR A 185 7.03 20.23 5.12
C THR A 185 8.09 21.27 5.47
N THR A 186 7.89 22.05 6.54
CA THR A 186 8.87 23.07 6.94
C THR A 186 10.18 22.43 7.39
N VAL A 187 10.09 21.42 8.25
CA VAL A 187 11.26 20.69 8.76
C VAL A 187 12.05 20.04 7.62
N TRP A 188 11.34 19.42 6.67
CA TRP A 188 11.92 18.82 5.47
C TRP A 188 12.66 19.86 4.61
N ARG A 189 12.00 20.98 4.28
CA ARG A 189 12.61 22.03 3.45
C ARG A 189 13.84 22.65 4.11
N THR A 190 13.79 22.86 5.42
CA THR A 190 14.95 23.36 6.18
C THR A 190 16.10 22.36 6.17
N ALA A 191 15.84 21.08 6.45
CA ALA A 191 16.87 20.05 6.49
C ALA A 191 17.52 19.82 5.12
N THR A 192 16.71 19.78 4.06
CA THR A 192 17.20 19.65 2.68
C THR A 192 17.84 20.93 2.13
N GLY A 193 17.54 22.10 2.71
CA GLY A 193 17.92 23.39 2.14
C GLY A 193 17.17 23.72 0.84
N GLN A 194 15.95 23.19 0.67
CA GLN A 194 15.11 23.41 -0.50
C GLN A 194 14.66 24.88 -0.62
N THR A 195 14.82 25.47 -1.80
CA THR A 195 14.39 26.84 -2.11
C THR A 195 13.59 26.89 -3.41
N THR A 196 12.78 27.94 -3.57
CA THR A 196 12.11 28.30 -4.83
C THR A 196 12.11 29.82 -4.98
N SER A 197 12.23 30.33 -6.20
CA SER A 197 12.01 31.75 -6.50
C SER A 197 10.55 32.07 -6.80
N ILE A 198 9.71 31.05 -7.02
CA ILE A 198 8.30 31.23 -7.40
C ILE A 198 7.41 30.98 -6.19
N THR A 199 7.12 32.00 -5.40
CA THR A 199 6.27 31.87 -4.19
C THR A 199 4.80 32.12 -4.46
N SER A 200 4.47 32.81 -5.55
CA SER A 200 3.09 33.14 -5.97
C SER A 200 3.00 33.25 -7.50
N VAL A 201 1.79 33.46 -8.02
CA VAL A 201 1.57 33.81 -9.43
C VAL A 201 1.88 35.30 -9.60
N ALA A 202 2.85 35.64 -10.44
CA ALA A 202 3.17 37.03 -10.75
C ALA A 202 2.01 37.71 -11.50
N ALA A 203 1.78 39.00 -11.23
CA ALA A 203 0.67 39.74 -11.83
C ALA A 203 0.76 39.84 -13.36
N ASP A 204 1.98 39.83 -13.91
CA ASP A 204 2.32 39.88 -15.33
C ASP A 204 2.69 38.49 -15.93
N ALA A 205 2.42 37.40 -15.20
CA ALA A 205 2.72 36.03 -15.64
C ALA A 205 2.01 35.62 -16.96
N ALA A 206 0.95 36.33 -17.36
CA ALA A 206 0.31 36.12 -18.66
C ALA A 206 1.19 36.56 -19.85
N THR A 207 2.19 37.40 -19.60
CA THR A 207 3.07 37.97 -20.64
C THR A 207 4.55 37.69 -20.40
N VAL A 208 4.93 37.31 -19.17
CA VAL A 208 6.33 37.05 -18.79
C VAL A 208 6.50 35.60 -18.37
N LEU A 209 7.52 34.93 -18.92
CA LEU A 209 7.92 33.59 -18.50
C LEU A 209 8.78 33.65 -17.24
N TYR A 210 8.33 32.98 -16.18
CA TYR A 210 9.09 32.79 -14.95
C TYR A 210 9.63 31.35 -14.86
N ASN A 211 10.95 31.23 -14.72
CA ASN A 211 11.63 29.97 -14.45
C ASN A 211 12.10 29.96 -13.00
N ASP A 212 11.82 28.87 -12.29
CA ASP A 212 12.27 28.70 -10.93
C ASP A 212 13.80 28.59 -10.88
N SER A 213 14.43 29.43 -10.07
CA SER A 213 15.88 29.41 -9.82
C SER A 213 16.23 28.70 -8.52
N GLY A 214 15.27 28.00 -7.91
CA GLY A 214 15.47 27.13 -6.77
C GLY A 214 16.27 25.88 -7.08
N ASN A 215 16.52 25.06 -6.06
CA ASN A 215 17.43 23.91 -6.10
C ASN A 215 16.72 22.54 -6.04
N ASN A 216 15.45 22.48 -6.44
CA ASN A 216 14.63 21.28 -6.52
C ASN A 216 14.61 20.41 -5.25
N LEU A 217 15.50 19.42 -5.15
CA LEU A 217 15.61 18.45 -4.05
C LEU A 217 16.49 18.93 -2.89
N GLY A 218 17.20 20.05 -3.05
CA GLY A 218 17.99 20.68 -1.99
C GLY A 218 19.50 20.59 -2.20
N VAL A 219 20.24 20.67 -1.10
CA VAL A 219 21.71 20.74 -1.06
C VAL A 219 22.27 19.38 -0.62
N GLY A 220 23.08 18.76 -1.49
CA GLY A 220 23.75 17.48 -1.25
C GLY A 220 24.97 17.57 -0.32
N SER A 221 25.58 16.42 0.00
CA SER A 221 26.71 16.37 0.95
C SER A 221 27.92 17.14 0.44
N SER A 222 28.24 17.02 -0.86
CA SER A 222 29.37 17.70 -1.50
C SER A 222 29.20 19.23 -1.58
N ALA A 223 27.96 19.71 -1.45
CA ALA A 223 27.61 21.12 -1.42
C ALA A 223 27.50 21.68 0.03
N GLY A 224 27.91 20.90 1.04
CA GLY A 224 28.06 21.37 2.42
C GLY A 224 26.92 21.01 3.37
N ASN A 225 25.89 20.26 2.94
CA ASN A 225 24.82 19.82 3.84
C ASN A 225 25.26 18.57 4.62
N THR A 226 25.97 18.75 5.73
CA THR A 226 26.49 17.62 6.53
C THR A 226 25.40 16.90 7.34
N SER A 227 24.31 17.59 7.68
CA SER A 227 23.24 17.05 8.53
C SER A 227 22.17 16.24 7.78
N PHE A 228 22.01 16.48 6.48
CA PHE A 228 20.97 15.88 5.65
C PHE A 228 21.39 15.58 4.20
N GLY A 229 22.64 15.88 3.83
CA GLY A 229 23.11 15.76 2.46
C GLY A 229 23.09 14.34 1.92
N THR A 230 23.23 13.31 2.75
CA THR A 230 23.14 11.91 2.30
C THR A 230 21.73 11.57 1.83
N VAL A 231 20.70 12.12 2.47
CA VAL A 231 19.33 12.02 1.99
C VAL A 231 19.21 12.69 0.62
N VAL A 232 19.68 13.94 0.49
CA VAL A 232 19.58 14.68 -0.79
C VAL A 232 20.36 13.98 -1.91
N ASP A 233 21.56 13.47 -1.64
CA ASP A 233 22.36 12.70 -2.60
C ASP A 233 21.62 11.43 -3.05
N PHE A 234 20.97 10.73 -2.11
CA PHE A 234 20.14 9.58 -2.40
C PHE A 234 18.93 9.93 -3.27
N LEU A 235 18.20 11.02 -2.95
CA LEU A 235 17.07 11.49 -3.77
C LEU A 235 17.50 11.85 -5.20
N ASN A 236 18.72 12.35 -5.39
CA ASN A 236 19.30 12.68 -6.70
C ASN A 236 19.97 11.50 -7.42
N SER A 237 20.02 10.32 -6.81
CA SER A 237 20.66 9.13 -7.39
C SER A 237 19.95 8.47 -8.59
N PRO A 238 18.65 8.68 -8.88
CA PRO A 238 18.01 8.08 -10.05
C PRO A 238 18.66 8.49 -11.39
N ALA A 239 19.43 7.57 -11.96
CA ALA A 239 19.99 7.70 -13.31
C ALA A 239 19.01 7.21 -14.38
N PHE A 240 19.22 7.63 -15.63
CA PHE A 240 18.45 7.17 -16.80
C PHE A 240 16.92 7.33 -16.66
N GLY A 241 16.48 8.37 -15.94
CA GLY A 241 15.07 8.68 -15.67
C GLY A 241 14.38 9.59 -16.69
N SER A 242 14.94 9.77 -17.88
CA SER A 242 14.44 10.75 -18.86
C SER A 242 13.13 10.29 -19.51
N THR A 243 12.16 11.20 -19.67
CA THR A 243 10.94 10.95 -20.48
C THR A 243 11.17 11.13 -21.98
N GLU A 244 12.33 11.66 -22.36
CA GLU A 244 12.60 12.08 -23.72
C GLU A 244 12.62 10.92 -24.72
N PRO A 245 13.22 9.75 -24.44
CA PRO A 245 13.17 8.63 -25.36
C PRO A 245 11.74 8.21 -25.71
N ALA A 246 10.85 8.11 -24.70
CA ALA A 246 9.44 7.84 -24.93
C ALA A 246 8.76 8.94 -25.77
N LYS A 247 8.96 10.23 -25.41
CA LYS A 247 8.42 11.35 -26.21
C LYS A 247 8.88 11.28 -27.67
N ARG A 248 10.14 10.89 -27.91
CA ARG A 248 10.74 10.85 -29.24
C ARG A 248 10.28 9.63 -30.04
N PHE A 249 9.95 8.55 -29.36
CA PHE A 249 9.36 7.37 -29.97
C PHE A 249 7.90 7.63 -30.36
N PHE A 250 7.05 8.03 -29.40
CA PHE A 250 5.61 8.13 -29.60
C PHE A 250 5.15 9.35 -30.39
N LYS A 251 5.90 10.46 -30.36
CA LYS A 251 5.61 11.63 -31.22
C LYS A 251 4.14 12.05 -31.15
N TYR A 252 3.60 12.11 -29.94
CA TYR A 252 2.20 12.42 -29.72
C TYR A 252 2.08 13.88 -29.30
N ALA A 253 1.27 14.67 -29.99
CA ALA A 253 1.16 16.10 -29.73
C ALA A 253 0.41 16.40 -28.41
N ARG A 254 0.65 17.59 -27.87
CA ARG A 254 -0.02 18.09 -26.66
C ARG A 254 -1.50 18.45 -26.91
N PRO A 255 -2.37 18.44 -25.88
CA PRO A 255 -3.81 18.50 -26.08
C PRO A 255 -4.32 19.77 -26.78
N TRP A 256 -3.75 20.96 -26.53
CA TRP A 256 -4.16 22.20 -27.21
C TRP A 256 -3.79 22.23 -28.70
N ARG A 257 -2.89 21.34 -29.15
CA ARG A 257 -2.61 21.16 -30.58
C ARG A 257 -3.66 20.27 -31.25
N TRP A 258 -4.33 19.41 -30.49
CA TRP A 258 -5.41 18.55 -30.97
C TRP A 258 -6.75 19.28 -31.06
N SER A 259 -6.99 20.26 -30.17
CA SER A 259 -8.23 21.04 -30.16
C SER A 259 -8.00 22.45 -29.64
N GLY A 260 -8.49 23.43 -30.40
CA GLY A 260 -8.55 24.84 -29.97
C GLY A 260 -9.54 25.10 -28.82
N SER A 261 -10.36 24.11 -28.44
CA SER A 261 -11.26 24.21 -27.29
C SER A 261 -10.55 23.94 -25.95
N VAL A 262 -9.29 23.50 -25.97
CA VAL A 262 -8.50 23.38 -24.74
C VAL A 262 -8.12 24.77 -24.27
N ALA A 263 -8.68 25.19 -23.13
CA ALA A 263 -8.42 26.50 -22.55
C ALA A 263 -7.09 26.49 -21.77
N LEU A 264 -5.99 26.73 -22.48
CA LEU A 264 -4.67 26.92 -21.88
C LEU A 264 -4.75 27.95 -20.75
N LEU A 265 -4.06 27.66 -19.65
CA LEU A 265 -3.99 28.60 -18.54
C LEU A 265 -3.25 29.88 -19.02
N PRO A 266 -3.88 31.07 -18.98
CA PRO A 266 -3.28 32.27 -19.56
C PRO A 266 -1.90 32.61 -19.02
N THR A 267 -1.69 32.40 -17.71
CA THR A 267 -0.38 32.61 -17.04
C THR A 267 0.69 31.60 -17.43
N LEU A 268 0.37 30.59 -18.22
CA LEU A 268 1.32 29.62 -18.75
C LEU A 268 1.47 29.69 -20.27
N VAL A 269 0.77 30.62 -20.94
CA VAL A 269 0.95 30.85 -22.39
C VAL A 269 2.41 31.17 -22.74
N PRO A 270 3.16 32.00 -21.98
CA PRO A 270 4.58 32.23 -22.25
C PRO A 270 5.46 30.98 -22.13
N ALA A 271 5.00 29.93 -21.46
CA ALA A 271 5.72 28.66 -21.31
C ALA A 271 5.42 27.64 -22.42
N VAL A 272 4.48 27.95 -23.33
CA VAL A 272 4.17 27.09 -24.47
C VAL A 272 5.35 27.07 -25.44
N SER A 273 5.82 25.86 -25.78
CA SER A 273 6.90 25.72 -26.76
C SER A 273 6.47 26.25 -28.13
N THR A 274 7.30 27.11 -28.70
CA THR A 274 7.18 27.58 -30.10
C THR A 274 7.70 26.56 -31.11
N THR A 275 8.29 25.45 -30.64
CA THR A 275 8.86 24.38 -31.48
C THR A 275 8.05 23.08 -31.27
N PRO A 276 7.03 22.81 -32.09
CA PRO A 276 6.14 21.65 -31.90
C PRO A 276 6.85 20.31 -32.08
N THR A 277 7.83 20.26 -32.99
CA THR A 277 8.60 19.04 -33.32
C THR A 277 9.33 18.46 -32.13
N THR A 278 9.68 19.29 -31.14
CA THR A 278 10.37 18.86 -29.94
C THR A 278 9.45 18.76 -28.71
N ASP A 279 8.17 19.07 -28.85
CA ASP A 279 7.24 19.29 -27.76
C ASP A 279 6.12 18.24 -27.69
N GLY A 280 6.50 16.98 -27.48
CA GLY A 280 5.56 15.86 -27.34
C GLY A 280 4.78 15.89 -26.01
N GLY A 281 3.51 15.52 -26.06
CA GLY A 281 2.64 15.29 -24.90
C GLY A 281 2.99 13.99 -24.17
N PHE A 282 2.84 12.84 -24.84
CA PHE A 282 3.04 11.53 -24.23
C PHE A 282 4.53 11.16 -24.18
N ILE A 283 5.13 10.86 -23.03
CA ILE A 283 4.59 10.91 -21.66
C ILE A 283 4.91 12.24 -20.96
N SER A 284 4.19 12.58 -19.89
CA SER A 284 4.44 13.82 -19.15
C SER A 284 5.73 13.77 -18.32
N GLY A 285 6.69 14.64 -18.65
CA GLY A 285 7.93 14.85 -17.88
C GLY A 285 7.68 15.33 -16.46
N HIS A 286 6.73 16.25 -16.31
CA HIS A 286 6.38 16.85 -15.02
C HIS A 286 5.74 15.84 -14.07
N SER A 287 4.79 15.03 -14.57
CA SER A 287 4.18 13.97 -13.76
C SER A 287 5.19 12.89 -13.40
N ALA A 288 6.10 12.55 -14.32
CA ALA A 288 7.14 11.57 -14.06
C ALA A 288 8.12 12.06 -12.99
N GLU A 289 8.58 13.30 -13.06
CA GLU A 289 9.47 13.88 -12.05
C GLU A 289 8.80 14.00 -10.68
N ALA A 290 7.57 14.52 -10.63
CA ALA A 290 6.81 14.62 -9.39
C ALA A 290 6.63 13.26 -8.69
N MET A 291 6.33 12.20 -9.45
CA MET A 291 6.19 10.86 -8.91
C MET A 291 7.54 10.26 -8.49
N ARG A 292 8.63 10.52 -9.22
CA ARG A 292 9.97 10.07 -8.83
C ARG A 292 10.40 10.69 -7.50
N ASP A 293 10.28 12.01 -7.41
CA ASP A 293 10.66 12.76 -6.22
C ASP A 293 9.82 12.32 -5.02
N ALA A 294 8.49 12.23 -5.18
CA ALA A 294 7.60 11.81 -4.11
C ALA A 294 7.85 10.37 -3.65
N LEU A 295 8.14 9.43 -4.56
CA LEU A 295 8.46 8.04 -4.19
C LEU A 295 9.75 7.95 -3.39
N MET A 296 10.81 8.66 -3.81
CA MET A 296 12.09 8.66 -3.10
C MET A 296 11.99 9.35 -1.73
N MET A 297 11.22 10.44 -1.65
CA MET A 297 10.90 11.11 -0.39
C MET A 297 10.08 10.22 0.55
N ALA A 298 9.04 9.56 0.03
CA ALA A 298 8.22 8.60 0.76
C ALA A 298 9.03 7.37 1.22
N TYR A 299 10.06 6.99 0.47
CA TYR A 299 10.94 5.88 0.86
C TYR A 299 11.70 6.21 2.15
N VAL A 300 12.19 7.44 2.31
CA VAL A 300 12.94 7.85 3.52
C VAL A 300 12.06 8.43 4.63
N VAL A 301 10.79 8.75 4.34
CA VAL A 301 9.75 9.17 5.31
C VAL A 301 8.46 8.37 5.04
N PRO A 302 8.44 7.06 5.33
CA PRO A 302 7.29 6.21 5.04
C PRO A 302 6.03 6.56 5.85
N GLU A 303 6.15 7.35 6.91
CA GLU A 303 5.02 7.93 7.67
C GLU A 303 4.14 8.82 6.79
N ARG A 304 4.65 9.36 5.68
CA ARG A 304 3.88 10.19 4.73
C ARG A 304 3.72 9.52 3.37
N PHE A 305 3.87 8.19 3.28
CA PHE A 305 3.94 7.47 2.01
C PHE A 305 2.72 7.72 1.11
N GLN A 306 1.51 7.56 1.66
CA GLN A 306 0.27 7.70 0.90
C GLN A 306 0.00 9.15 0.48
N GLU A 307 0.32 10.11 1.34
CA GLU A 307 0.14 11.54 1.13
C GLU A 307 1.09 12.08 0.06
N MET A 308 2.37 11.70 0.12
CA MET A 308 3.37 12.05 -0.90
C MET A 308 2.97 11.54 -2.29
N LEU A 309 2.55 10.28 -2.38
CA LEU A 309 2.10 9.69 -3.64
C LEU A 309 0.81 10.33 -4.15
N SER A 310 -0.12 10.68 -3.26
CA SER A 310 -1.34 11.41 -3.61
C SER A 310 -1.03 12.81 -4.15
N ARG A 311 -0.05 13.48 -3.55
CA ARG A 311 0.41 14.79 -4.00
C ARG A 311 1.07 14.75 -5.38
N ALA A 312 1.89 13.75 -5.66
CA ALA A 312 2.48 13.57 -6.99
C ALA A 312 1.43 13.36 -8.09
N LEU A 313 0.40 12.56 -7.82
CA LEU A 313 -0.70 12.37 -8.79
C LEU A 313 -1.50 13.65 -9.01
N GLU A 314 -1.70 14.45 -7.96
CA GLU A 314 -2.34 15.75 -8.09
C GLU A 314 -1.49 16.73 -8.92
N LEU A 315 -0.16 16.74 -8.75
CA LEU A 315 0.72 17.55 -9.61
C LEU A 315 0.53 17.17 -11.08
N GLY A 316 0.44 15.87 -11.36
CA GLY A 316 0.10 15.37 -12.69
C GLY A 316 -1.25 15.90 -13.18
N GLU A 317 -2.29 15.87 -12.34
CA GLU A 317 -3.60 16.41 -12.68
C GLU A 317 -3.58 17.94 -12.92
N ASN A 318 -2.77 18.68 -12.15
CA ASN A 318 -2.55 20.10 -12.35
C ASN A 318 -1.98 20.41 -13.75
N ARG A 319 -1.28 19.45 -14.38
CA ARG A 319 -0.87 19.56 -15.79
C ARG A 319 -2.03 19.48 -16.76
N ILE A 320 -3.09 18.76 -16.41
CA ILE A 320 -4.33 18.69 -17.20
C ILE A 320 -5.11 19.99 -17.01
N TYR A 321 -5.25 20.48 -15.77
CA TYR A 321 -5.87 21.78 -15.53
C TYR A 321 -5.12 22.92 -16.21
N ALA A 322 -3.79 22.87 -16.32
CA ALA A 322 -3.03 23.85 -17.10
C ALA A 322 -3.35 23.82 -18.61
N GLY A 323 -4.00 22.76 -19.10
CA GLY A 323 -4.11 22.43 -20.51
C GLY A 323 -2.82 21.86 -21.10
N MET A 324 -1.81 21.56 -20.26
CA MET A 324 -0.45 21.22 -20.69
C MET A 324 -0.23 19.73 -21.05
N HIS A 325 -1.07 18.85 -20.51
CA HIS A 325 -0.99 17.41 -20.70
C HIS A 325 -2.38 16.76 -20.66
N SER A 326 -2.50 15.57 -21.24
CA SER A 326 -3.71 14.75 -21.20
C SER A 326 -3.65 13.68 -20.10
N PRO A 327 -4.79 13.08 -19.68
CA PRO A 327 -4.82 11.93 -18.78
C PRO A 327 -3.84 10.81 -19.13
N LEU A 328 -3.76 10.42 -20.40
CA LEU A 328 -2.84 9.35 -20.84
C LEU A 328 -1.37 9.78 -20.69
N ASP A 329 -1.03 11.05 -20.94
CA ASP A 329 0.33 11.56 -20.74
C ASP A 329 0.79 11.42 -19.29
N VAL A 330 -0.10 11.77 -18.35
CA VAL A 330 0.24 11.80 -16.91
C VAL A 330 0.22 10.39 -16.31
N ILE A 331 -0.64 9.49 -16.81
CA ILE A 331 -0.59 8.06 -16.51
C ILE A 331 0.77 7.49 -16.96
N GLY A 332 1.17 7.74 -18.21
CA GLY A 332 2.46 7.28 -18.72
C GLY A 332 3.65 7.81 -17.91
N GLY A 333 3.57 9.07 -17.44
CA GLY A 333 4.57 9.65 -16.55
C GLY A 333 4.68 8.92 -15.21
N ARG A 334 3.55 8.57 -14.57
CA ARG A 334 3.52 7.77 -13.33
C ARG A 334 4.16 6.39 -13.52
N ILE A 335 3.77 5.69 -14.58
CA ILE A 335 4.25 4.32 -14.88
C ILE A 335 5.77 4.32 -15.03
N GLN A 336 6.30 5.23 -15.85
CA GLN A 336 7.74 5.32 -16.04
C GLN A 336 8.47 5.68 -14.74
N ALA A 337 7.92 6.61 -13.95
CA ALA A 337 8.52 7.02 -12.68
C ALA A 337 8.67 5.86 -11.70
N GLN A 338 7.65 5.00 -11.58
CA GLN A 338 7.70 3.80 -10.73
C GLN A 338 8.86 2.88 -11.14
N ALA A 339 9.00 2.60 -12.44
CA ALA A 339 10.08 1.77 -12.95
C ALA A 339 11.47 2.38 -12.74
N VAL A 340 11.61 3.70 -12.95
CA VAL A 340 12.86 4.44 -12.73
C VAL A 340 13.27 4.41 -11.26
N ILE A 341 12.35 4.67 -10.33
CA ILE A 341 12.67 4.66 -8.91
C ILE A 341 13.03 3.26 -8.45
N THR A 342 12.33 2.23 -8.91
CA THR A 342 12.74 0.85 -8.56
C THR A 342 14.14 0.54 -9.08
N ALA A 343 14.51 0.95 -10.29
CA ALA A 343 15.86 0.79 -10.80
C ALA A 343 16.90 1.52 -9.93
N ALA A 344 16.57 2.74 -9.47
CA ALA A 344 17.42 3.50 -8.57
C ALA A 344 17.58 2.80 -7.20
N LEU A 345 16.49 2.32 -6.61
CA LEU A 345 16.52 1.56 -5.36
C LEU A 345 17.35 0.27 -5.52
N TYR A 346 17.17 -0.44 -6.63
CA TYR A 346 17.94 -1.65 -6.93
C TYR A 346 19.45 -1.35 -7.06
N ALA A 347 19.81 -0.26 -7.74
CA ALA A 347 21.21 0.18 -7.86
C ALA A 347 21.82 0.65 -6.52
N ASN A 348 21.00 1.19 -5.61
CA ASN A 348 21.44 1.65 -4.29
C ASN A 348 21.40 0.57 -3.20
N SER A 349 20.89 -0.63 -3.50
CA SER A 349 20.98 -1.80 -2.63
C SER A 349 22.42 -2.28 -2.48
N VAL A 350 22.70 -3.10 -1.46
CA VAL A 350 24.04 -3.74 -1.33
C VAL A 350 24.35 -4.51 -2.61
N GLN A 351 25.32 -4.03 -3.37
CA GLN A 351 25.87 -4.76 -4.51
C GLN A 351 27.27 -5.24 -4.14
N SER A 352 27.43 -6.57 -4.13
CA SER A 352 28.73 -7.22 -4.04
C SER A 352 29.15 -7.62 -5.45
N THR A 353 30.22 -7.00 -5.96
CA THR A 353 30.82 -7.37 -7.25
C THR A 353 32.13 -8.09 -7.02
N SER A 354 32.27 -9.27 -7.63
CA SER A 354 33.56 -9.95 -7.73
C SER A 354 34.42 -9.23 -8.76
N ASN A 355 35.58 -8.76 -8.33
CA ASN A 355 36.56 -8.11 -9.18
C ASN A 355 37.40 -9.15 -9.94
N PRO A 356 38.00 -8.80 -11.09
CA PRO A 356 38.86 -9.71 -11.85
C PRO A 356 40.07 -10.27 -11.08
N ASP A 357 40.46 -9.61 -9.99
CA ASP A 357 41.54 -10.02 -9.08
C ASP A 357 41.09 -10.98 -7.95
N GLY A 358 39.81 -11.36 -7.93
CA GLY A 358 39.21 -12.23 -6.91
C GLY A 358 38.76 -11.52 -5.64
N SER A 359 38.96 -10.19 -5.52
CA SER A 359 38.41 -9.41 -4.41
C SER A 359 36.91 -9.14 -4.59
N THR A 360 36.20 -8.82 -3.50
CA THR A 360 34.79 -8.42 -3.55
C THR A 360 34.67 -6.95 -3.17
N SER A 361 34.19 -6.11 -4.09
CA SER A 361 33.77 -4.76 -3.77
C SER A 361 32.33 -4.77 -3.29
N THR A 362 32.07 -4.23 -2.10
CA THR A 362 30.71 -4.07 -1.57
C THR A 362 30.37 -2.59 -1.57
N VAL A 363 29.37 -2.20 -2.35
CA VAL A 363 28.80 -0.85 -2.29
C VAL A 363 27.89 -0.77 -1.05
N PRO A 364 28.08 0.21 -0.15
CA PRO A 364 27.20 0.36 1.01
C PRO A 364 25.75 0.61 0.58
N ASP A 365 24.78 0.04 1.31
CA ASP A 365 23.36 0.31 1.07
C ASP A 365 23.04 1.78 1.37
N MET A 366 22.92 2.58 0.31
CA MET A 366 22.63 4.01 0.43
C MET A 366 21.20 4.27 0.89
N ARG A 367 20.29 3.30 0.69
CA ARG A 367 18.89 3.41 1.09
C ARG A 367 18.78 3.39 2.61
N ASN A 368 19.45 2.45 3.26
CA ASN A 368 19.47 2.35 4.73
C ASN A 368 20.15 3.56 5.37
N LYS A 369 21.24 4.05 4.76
CA LYS A 369 21.93 5.26 5.22
C LYS A 369 21.05 6.50 5.13
N ALA A 370 20.39 6.70 3.99
CA ALA A 370 19.47 7.82 3.78
C ALA A 370 18.26 7.74 4.72
N TYR A 371 17.65 6.56 4.87
CA TYR A 371 16.56 6.34 5.81
C TYR A 371 16.96 6.70 7.25
N ALA A 372 18.11 6.20 7.71
CA ALA A 372 18.60 6.45 9.06
C ALA A 372 18.92 7.94 9.30
N GLN A 373 19.57 8.62 8.34
CA GLN A 373 19.82 10.06 8.44
C GLN A 373 18.51 10.85 8.43
N ALA A 374 17.56 10.48 7.57
CA ALA A 374 16.26 11.14 7.49
C ALA A 374 15.54 11.11 8.85
N HIS A 375 15.39 9.92 9.44
CA HIS A 375 14.69 9.76 10.71
C HIS A 375 15.43 10.47 11.86
N SER A 376 16.75 10.29 11.96
CA SER A 376 17.54 10.95 13.00
C SER A 376 17.42 12.48 12.95
N SER A 377 17.63 13.07 11.76
CA SER A 377 17.63 14.52 11.58
C SER A 377 16.23 15.12 11.67
N LEU A 378 15.21 14.49 11.08
CA LEU A 378 13.83 15.01 11.09
C LEU A 378 13.19 14.86 12.48
N MET A 379 13.44 13.78 13.22
CA MET A 379 12.96 13.66 14.60
C MET A 379 13.55 14.74 15.50
N THR A 380 14.87 14.96 15.38
CA THR A 380 15.57 16.02 16.13
C THR A 380 14.99 17.39 15.78
N ALA A 381 14.83 17.68 14.49
CA ALA A 381 14.33 18.97 14.04
C ALA A 381 12.82 19.19 14.33
N ALA A 382 12.03 18.12 14.41
CA ALA A 382 10.63 18.17 14.85
C ALA A 382 10.48 18.22 16.39
N GLY A 383 11.58 18.00 17.15
CA GLY A 383 11.55 18.01 18.61
C GLY A 383 10.82 16.81 19.22
N VAL A 384 10.84 15.65 18.55
CA VAL A 384 10.17 14.42 19.01
C VAL A 384 11.19 13.37 19.48
N ALA A 385 10.81 12.59 20.48
CA ALA A 385 11.74 11.70 21.19
C ALA A 385 11.98 10.34 20.52
N ASP A 386 11.00 9.83 19.77
CA ASP A 386 11.03 8.50 19.18
C ASP A 386 10.19 8.41 17.89
N GLN A 387 10.25 7.25 17.22
CA GLN A 387 9.54 7.01 15.95
C GLN A 387 8.01 7.03 16.09
N ALA A 388 7.46 6.67 17.26
CA ALA A 388 6.02 6.73 17.49
C ALA A 388 5.54 8.18 17.57
N ALA A 389 6.27 9.02 18.31
CA ALA A 389 6.04 10.46 18.35
C ALA A 389 6.27 11.12 16.99
N PHE A 390 7.24 10.64 16.20
CA PHE A 390 7.47 11.11 14.82
C PHE A 390 6.29 10.80 13.90
N THR A 391 5.76 9.57 13.95
CA THR A 391 4.55 9.19 13.20
C THR A 391 3.35 10.05 13.62
N ALA A 392 3.15 10.27 14.92
CA ALA A 392 2.08 11.12 15.42
C ALA A 392 2.24 12.58 14.94
N PHE A 393 3.46 13.12 14.96
CA PHE A 393 3.74 14.45 14.42
C PHE A 393 3.47 14.53 12.92
N ALA A 394 3.91 13.55 12.15
CA ALA A 394 3.69 13.45 10.71
C ALA A 394 2.19 13.48 10.34
N HIS A 395 1.31 12.97 11.20
CA HIS A 395 -0.15 12.98 10.99
C HIS A 395 -0.91 13.99 11.87
N SER A 396 -0.22 14.94 12.51
CA SER A 396 -0.86 15.97 13.35
C SER A 396 -1.62 17.05 12.55
N GLY A 397 -1.52 17.01 11.22
CA GLY A 397 -2.17 17.94 10.31
C GLY A 397 -3.70 17.81 10.33
N THR A 398 -4.37 18.92 10.04
CA THR A 398 -5.83 19.03 9.92
C THR A 398 -6.20 19.47 8.52
N ALA A 399 -7.48 19.40 8.15
CA ALA A 399 -7.93 19.90 6.84
C ALA A 399 -7.58 21.38 6.58
N ALA A 400 -7.31 22.17 7.64
CA ALA A 400 -6.94 23.58 7.52
C ALA A 400 -5.48 23.82 7.13
N ASN A 401 -4.56 22.90 7.45
CA ASN A 401 -3.12 23.09 7.27
C ASN A 401 -2.38 21.90 6.62
N ASP A 402 -3.05 20.75 6.47
CA ASP A 402 -2.60 19.59 5.74
C ASP A 402 -3.74 19.08 4.84
N ARG A 403 -3.61 19.40 3.55
CA ARG A 403 -4.60 19.07 2.53
C ARG A 403 -4.72 17.57 2.28
N PHE A 404 -3.77 16.78 2.77
CA PHE A 404 -3.74 15.32 2.70
C PHE A 404 -4.01 14.66 4.06
N SER A 405 -4.54 15.37 5.06
CA SER A 405 -4.87 14.80 6.37
C SER A 405 -6.00 13.75 6.36
N SER A 406 -6.84 13.72 5.31
CA SER A 406 -7.96 12.77 5.19
C SER A 406 -7.58 11.56 4.33
N TRP A 407 -7.36 10.41 4.98
CA TRP A 407 -7.06 9.15 4.30
C TRP A 407 -8.13 8.77 3.25
N SER A 408 -9.42 8.87 3.59
CA SER A 408 -10.51 8.49 2.68
C SER A 408 -10.60 9.39 1.45
N THR A 409 -10.38 10.70 1.63
CA THR A 409 -10.32 11.66 0.52
C THR A 409 -9.11 11.37 -0.37
N ASN A 410 -7.95 11.08 0.22
CA ASN A 410 -6.75 10.72 -0.53
C ASN A 410 -6.97 9.43 -1.31
N GLN A 411 -7.54 8.39 -0.70
CA GLN A 411 -7.82 7.11 -1.35
C GLN A 411 -8.72 7.30 -2.58
N ALA A 412 -9.85 8.01 -2.41
CA ALA A 412 -10.79 8.27 -3.50
C ALA A 412 -10.13 9.03 -4.67
N ASN A 413 -9.37 10.08 -4.34
CA ASN A 413 -8.64 10.86 -5.34
C ASN A 413 -7.52 10.07 -6.01
N TYR A 414 -6.79 9.25 -5.26
CA TYR A 414 -5.73 8.40 -5.77
C TYR A 414 -6.29 7.44 -6.80
N LEU A 415 -7.32 6.65 -6.43
CA LEU A 415 -7.98 5.70 -7.33
C LEU A 415 -8.54 6.37 -8.59
N ARG A 416 -9.20 7.53 -8.44
CA ARG A 416 -9.68 8.31 -9.59
C ARG A 416 -8.54 8.74 -10.52
N ARG A 417 -7.43 9.23 -9.98
CA ARG A 417 -6.25 9.66 -10.76
C ARG A 417 -5.44 8.50 -11.31
N LEU A 418 -5.69 7.26 -10.85
CA LEU A 418 -5.05 6.11 -11.45
C LEU A 418 -5.55 5.85 -12.87
N THR A 419 -6.83 6.13 -13.16
CA THR A 419 -7.49 5.80 -14.44
C THR A 419 -8.17 6.98 -15.14
N TYR A 420 -8.40 8.10 -14.45
CA TYR A 420 -9.15 9.25 -14.94
C TYR A 420 -10.54 8.91 -15.50
N GLY A 421 -11.13 7.79 -15.06
CA GLY A 421 -12.46 7.35 -15.48
C GLY A 421 -12.49 6.65 -16.84
N PHE A 422 -11.35 6.32 -17.45
CA PHE A 422 -11.35 5.47 -18.65
C PHE A 422 -11.97 4.10 -18.35
N SER A 423 -12.78 3.59 -19.28
CA SER A 423 -13.24 2.21 -19.24
C SER A 423 -12.14 1.24 -19.67
N GLN A 424 -12.23 0.00 -19.23
CA GLN A 424 -11.37 -1.08 -19.72
C GLN A 424 -11.67 -1.36 -21.20
N ILE A 425 -10.62 -1.50 -22.00
CA ILE A 425 -10.65 -1.81 -23.44
C ILE A 425 -9.99 -3.15 -23.78
N GLY A 426 -9.26 -3.74 -22.81
CA GLY A 426 -8.64 -5.06 -22.92
C GLY A 426 -9.33 -6.11 -22.05
N ASP A 427 -8.67 -7.26 -21.89
CA ASP A 427 -9.15 -8.32 -21.00
C ASP A 427 -9.07 -7.87 -19.53
N ALA A 428 -10.22 -7.84 -18.85
CA ALA A 428 -10.35 -7.41 -17.45
C ALA A 428 -9.97 -8.51 -16.42
N LYS A 429 -9.60 -9.72 -16.87
CA LYS A 429 -9.38 -10.89 -16.01
C LYS A 429 -7.93 -11.35 -15.94
N GLN A 430 -6.99 -10.58 -16.46
CA GLN A 430 -5.58 -10.97 -16.40
C GLN A 430 -5.05 -10.88 -14.98
N ALA A 431 -4.36 -11.95 -14.57
CA ALA A 431 -3.67 -11.98 -13.29
C ALA A 431 -2.71 -10.79 -13.17
N ALA A 432 -2.59 -10.22 -11.97
CA ALA A 432 -1.60 -9.20 -11.70
C ALA A 432 -0.20 -9.77 -11.80
N VAL A 433 0.70 -9.02 -12.44
CA VAL A 433 2.11 -9.32 -12.49
C VAL A 433 2.86 -8.24 -11.73
N VAL A 434 3.92 -8.64 -11.02
CA VAL A 434 4.71 -7.73 -10.20
C VAL A 434 6.07 -7.57 -10.87
N PRO A 435 6.46 -6.35 -11.26
CA PRO A 435 7.76 -6.12 -11.89
C PRO A 435 8.92 -6.56 -11.00
N MET A 436 10.06 -6.92 -11.61
CA MET A 436 11.29 -7.23 -10.86
C MET A 436 11.69 -6.03 -9.99
N GLY A 437 12.02 -6.27 -8.71
CA GLY A 437 12.46 -5.23 -7.77
C GLY A 437 11.33 -4.37 -7.19
N ALA A 438 10.08 -4.47 -7.67
CA ALA A 438 9.00 -3.60 -7.21
C ALA A 438 8.73 -3.72 -5.70
N GLU A 439 9.08 -4.83 -5.06
CA GLU A 439 9.06 -5.01 -3.59
C GLU A 439 9.88 -3.98 -2.81
N LEU A 440 10.86 -3.34 -3.46
CA LEU A 440 11.66 -2.28 -2.85
C LEU A 440 10.83 -1.01 -2.63
N LEU A 441 9.78 -0.78 -3.43
CA LEU A 441 8.89 0.39 -3.26
C LEU A 441 8.12 0.36 -1.93
N LEU A 442 8.04 -0.80 -1.28
CA LEU A 442 7.36 -0.99 0.01
C LEU A 442 8.33 -1.34 1.15
N GLU A 443 9.65 -1.35 0.89
CA GLU A 443 10.64 -1.87 1.84
C GLU A 443 10.63 -1.14 3.19
N THR A 444 10.59 0.19 3.16
CA THR A 444 10.57 1.01 4.38
C THR A 444 9.16 1.23 4.94
N ARG A 445 8.13 1.09 4.10
CA ARG A 445 6.73 1.17 4.54
C ARG A 445 6.29 -0.12 5.25
N LEU A 446 6.72 -1.28 4.78
CA LEU A 446 6.38 -2.61 5.33
C LEU A 446 7.66 -3.41 5.67
N PRO A 447 8.50 -2.92 6.60
CA PRO A 447 9.83 -3.47 6.85
C PRO A 447 9.82 -4.87 7.47
N TYR A 448 8.75 -5.23 8.18
CA TYR A 448 8.55 -6.53 8.81
C TYR A 448 8.08 -7.63 7.83
N LEU A 449 7.73 -7.27 6.59
CA LEU A 449 7.41 -8.23 5.54
C LEU A 449 8.68 -8.62 4.77
N THR A 450 8.78 -9.89 4.39
CA THR A 450 9.83 -10.33 3.46
C THR A 450 9.62 -9.74 2.07
N ALA A 451 10.68 -9.73 1.24
CA ALA A 451 10.58 -9.34 -0.17
C ALA A 451 9.45 -10.08 -0.91
N ALA A 452 9.34 -11.41 -0.74
CA ALA A 452 8.29 -12.21 -1.36
C ALA A 452 6.88 -11.78 -0.92
N GLN A 453 6.70 -11.48 0.37
CA GLN A 453 5.43 -10.98 0.91
C GLN A 453 5.06 -9.60 0.37
N ARG A 454 6.02 -8.67 0.28
CA ARG A 454 5.79 -7.36 -0.35
C ARG A 454 5.38 -7.50 -1.82
N ARG A 455 5.91 -8.48 -2.56
CA ARG A 455 5.43 -8.80 -3.92
C ARG A 455 3.99 -9.29 -3.91
N VAL A 456 3.59 -10.14 -2.96
CA VAL A 456 2.18 -10.58 -2.83
C VAL A 456 1.26 -9.42 -2.45
N VAL A 457 1.71 -8.49 -1.62
CA VAL A 457 0.98 -7.24 -1.32
C VAL A 457 0.74 -6.44 -2.61
N LEU A 458 1.77 -6.22 -3.43
CA LEU A 458 1.63 -5.54 -4.73
C LEU A 458 0.67 -6.28 -5.68
N LYS A 459 0.77 -7.61 -5.75
CA LYS A 459 -0.11 -8.46 -6.56
C LYS A 459 -1.57 -8.36 -6.11
N SER A 460 -1.82 -8.47 -4.81
CA SER A 460 -3.18 -8.53 -4.24
C SER A 460 -3.90 -7.19 -4.20
N THR A 461 -3.16 -6.08 -4.36
CA THR A 461 -3.71 -4.71 -4.37
C THR A 461 -3.71 -4.09 -5.77
N ALA A 462 -3.13 -4.75 -6.76
CA ALA A 462 -3.06 -4.26 -8.13
C ALA A 462 -4.44 -3.95 -8.72
N LEU A 463 -4.47 -2.96 -9.62
CA LEU A 463 -5.67 -2.66 -10.39
C LEU A 463 -6.06 -3.86 -11.28
N ALA A 464 -7.37 -3.95 -11.57
CA ALA A 464 -7.86 -4.83 -12.62
C ALA A 464 -7.16 -4.51 -13.95
N SER A 465 -6.93 -5.53 -14.78
CA SER A 465 -6.33 -5.37 -16.11
C SER A 465 -7.30 -4.73 -17.09
N GLY A 466 -6.86 -4.40 -18.29
CA GLY A 466 -7.69 -3.95 -19.40
C GLY A 466 -7.81 -2.44 -19.51
N TYR A 467 -7.26 -1.65 -18.58
CA TYR A 467 -7.26 -0.19 -18.70
C TYR A 467 -6.27 0.26 -19.78
N PRO A 468 -6.57 1.35 -20.53
CA PRO A 468 -5.68 1.85 -21.57
C PRO A 468 -4.27 2.12 -21.03
N VAL A 469 -3.25 1.69 -21.79
CA VAL A 469 -1.81 1.85 -21.49
C VAL A 469 -1.26 1.02 -20.32
N MET A 470 -2.11 0.46 -19.44
CA MET A 470 -1.66 -0.07 -18.14
C MET A 470 -1.25 -1.55 -18.13
N ASP A 471 -1.61 -2.33 -19.15
CA ASP A 471 -1.24 -3.76 -19.22
C ASP A 471 0.12 -3.95 -19.91
N ASP A 472 1.18 -3.38 -19.32
CA ASP A 472 2.54 -3.66 -19.77
C ASP A 472 3.00 -5.06 -19.31
N ALA A 473 3.95 -5.63 -20.04
CA ALA A 473 4.41 -6.99 -19.78
C ALA A 473 5.06 -7.18 -18.40
N GLU A 474 5.64 -6.13 -17.81
CA GLU A 474 6.26 -6.18 -16.47
C GLU A 474 5.23 -6.02 -15.34
N GLY A 475 4.20 -5.20 -15.57
CA GLY A 475 3.09 -4.95 -14.65
C GLY A 475 3.14 -3.59 -13.92
N TRP A 476 3.98 -2.66 -14.37
CA TRP A 476 4.13 -1.32 -13.76
C TRP A 476 2.83 -0.53 -13.77
N GLY A 477 2.07 -0.62 -14.86
CA GLY A 477 0.83 0.15 -15.07
C GLY A 477 -0.25 -0.08 -14.03
N ARG A 478 -0.27 -1.27 -13.42
CA ARG A 478 -1.33 -1.73 -12.52
C ARG A 478 -1.00 -1.58 -11.04
N LEU A 479 0.21 -1.14 -10.68
CA LEU A 479 0.60 -0.99 -9.27
C LEU A 479 -0.27 0.07 -8.58
N ASN A 480 -0.99 -0.34 -7.53
CA ASN A 480 -1.74 0.54 -6.64
C ASN A 480 -0.99 0.69 -5.32
N LEU A 481 0.00 1.59 -5.31
CA LEU A 481 0.88 1.76 -4.17
C LEU A 481 0.18 2.35 -2.93
N PHE A 482 -0.94 3.07 -3.13
CA PHE A 482 -1.74 3.57 -2.01
C PHE A 482 -2.38 2.41 -1.23
N ALA A 483 -3.05 1.48 -1.93
CA ALA A 483 -3.63 0.30 -1.29
C ALA A 483 -2.53 -0.65 -0.77
N ALA A 484 -1.42 -0.78 -1.49
CA ALA A 484 -0.30 -1.61 -1.05
C ALA A 484 0.32 -1.15 0.29
N ALA A 485 0.35 0.16 0.53
CA ALA A 485 0.80 0.71 1.82
C ALA A 485 -0.14 0.38 3.00
N ASP A 486 -1.38 -0.04 2.72
CA ASP A 486 -2.37 -0.50 3.70
C ASP A 486 -2.35 -2.03 3.89
N GLY A 487 -1.29 -2.71 3.44
CA GLY A 487 -1.08 -4.15 3.60
C GLY A 487 -1.72 -4.99 2.48
N TYR A 488 -1.99 -6.26 2.77
CA TYR A 488 -2.57 -7.20 1.79
C TYR A 488 -3.96 -6.76 1.33
N GLY A 489 -4.29 -6.97 0.05
CA GLY A 489 -5.67 -6.83 -0.45
C GLY A 489 -6.47 -8.12 -0.34
N ASN A 490 -5.80 -9.28 -0.33
CA ASN A 490 -6.43 -10.59 -0.29
C ASN A 490 -5.44 -11.68 0.19
N PHE A 491 -5.91 -12.65 0.96
CA PHE A 491 -5.18 -13.86 1.34
C PHE A 491 -5.52 -15.03 0.40
N ASN A 492 -4.85 -15.08 -0.76
CA ASN A 492 -4.95 -16.23 -1.67
C ASN A 492 -4.15 -17.45 -1.21
N GLY A 493 -3.29 -17.26 -0.21
CA GLY A 493 -2.50 -18.27 0.48
C GLY A 493 -2.33 -17.82 1.93
N ASP A 494 -1.79 -18.71 2.77
CA ASP A 494 -1.57 -18.42 4.18
C ASP A 494 -0.51 -17.33 4.35
N VAL A 495 -0.74 -16.43 5.31
CA VAL A 495 0.13 -15.30 5.60
C VAL A 495 0.66 -15.44 7.03
N SER A 496 1.99 -15.49 7.18
CA SER A 496 2.66 -15.45 8.48
C SER A 496 3.50 -14.18 8.60
N VAL A 497 3.24 -13.38 9.61
CA VAL A 497 3.93 -12.11 9.88
C VAL A 497 4.65 -12.19 11.22
N THR A 498 5.87 -11.67 11.27
CA THR A 498 6.64 -11.53 12.51
C THR A 498 7.00 -10.05 12.69
N MET A 499 6.46 -9.42 13.73
CA MET A 499 6.73 -8.02 14.05
C MET A 499 7.58 -7.91 15.31
N ASP A 500 8.45 -6.91 15.40
CA ASP A 500 9.39 -6.73 16.50
C ASP A 500 9.29 -5.32 17.09
N ALA A 501 8.74 -5.25 18.30
CA ALA A 501 8.59 -4.00 19.04
C ALA A 501 9.92 -3.30 19.33
N ALA A 502 11.02 -4.05 19.48
CA ALA A 502 12.33 -3.47 19.83
C ALA A 502 12.95 -2.66 18.67
N GLN A 503 12.51 -2.88 17.43
CA GLN A 503 13.01 -2.17 16.24
C GLN A 503 12.32 -0.81 16.02
N GLY A 504 11.23 -0.52 16.73
CA GLY A 504 10.49 0.74 16.58
C GLY A 504 9.77 0.89 15.23
N GLY A 505 9.16 2.05 15.01
CA GLY A 505 8.47 2.41 13.76
C GLY A 505 7.46 1.34 13.32
N PHE A 506 7.42 1.07 12.02
CA PHE A 506 6.52 0.07 11.44
C PHE A 506 6.84 -1.37 11.84
N ASN A 507 8.06 -1.68 12.30
CA ASN A 507 8.35 -3.01 12.86
C ASN A 507 7.63 -3.23 14.21
N ALA A 508 7.41 -2.15 14.95
CA ALA A 508 6.77 -2.19 16.26
C ALA A 508 5.25 -2.05 16.17
N LEU A 509 4.74 -1.19 15.30
CA LEU A 509 3.31 -0.93 15.15
C LEU A 509 2.96 -0.57 13.70
N ASP A 510 1.97 -1.24 13.13
CA ASP A 510 1.42 -0.88 11.81
C ASP A 510 -0.09 -1.10 11.74
N SER A 511 -0.72 -0.55 10.71
CA SER A 511 -2.15 -0.70 10.42
C SER A 511 -2.39 -1.17 8.99
N TRP A 512 -3.11 -2.28 8.84
CA TRP A 512 -3.69 -2.69 7.57
C TRP A 512 -5.13 -2.18 7.44
N LYS A 513 -5.39 -1.46 6.35
CA LYS A 513 -6.67 -0.77 6.13
C LYS A 513 -7.47 -1.29 4.94
N ASN A 514 -6.87 -2.19 4.14
CA ASN A 514 -7.60 -2.85 3.08
C ASN A 514 -8.72 -3.74 3.65
N ASN A 515 -9.77 -3.92 2.85
CA ASN A 515 -10.77 -4.95 3.08
C ASN A 515 -10.20 -6.27 2.57
N ILE A 516 -9.71 -7.11 3.49
CA ILE A 516 -9.00 -8.34 3.16
C ILE A 516 -9.99 -9.49 3.00
N ALA A 517 -10.04 -10.05 1.79
CA ALA A 517 -10.79 -11.27 1.48
C ALA A 517 -9.84 -12.48 1.28
N GLY A 518 -10.39 -13.63 0.89
CA GLY A 518 -9.62 -14.83 0.53
C GLY A 518 -9.72 -15.98 1.53
N ALA A 519 -9.27 -17.16 1.11
CA ALA A 519 -9.38 -18.38 1.91
C ALA A 519 -8.16 -18.64 2.81
N GLY A 520 -7.07 -17.90 2.63
CA GLY A 520 -5.86 -18.03 3.44
C GLY A 520 -6.03 -17.55 4.88
N MET A 521 -5.22 -18.10 5.78
CA MET A 521 -5.19 -17.70 7.19
C MET A 521 -4.17 -16.59 7.45
N LEU A 522 -4.33 -15.89 8.59
CA LEU A 522 -3.32 -14.97 9.13
C LEU A 522 -2.68 -15.54 10.40
N MET A 523 -1.36 -15.60 10.44
CA MET A 523 -0.57 -15.93 11.63
C MET A 523 0.30 -14.74 12.04
N LEU A 524 0.12 -14.26 13.28
CA LEU A 524 0.96 -13.20 13.85
C LEU A 524 1.92 -13.80 14.89
N ASN A 525 3.19 -13.42 14.76
CA ASN A 525 4.29 -13.82 15.63
C ASN A 525 5.07 -12.57 16.10
N GLY A 526 5.98 -12.77 17.05
CA GLY A 526 6.87 -11.73 17.54
C GLY A 526 6.27 -10.91 18.69
N THR A 527 6.62 -9.63 18.77
CA THR A 527 6.29 -8.74 19.90
C THR A 527 5.57 -7.45 19.47
N GLY A 528 5.56 -7.15 18.17
CA GLY A 528 4.92 -5.95 17.64
C GLY A 528 3.39 -5.98 17.63
N LYS A 529 2.80 -4.90 17.13
CA LYS A 529 1.35 -4.65 17.10
C LYS A 529 0.86 -4.45 15.67
N LEU A 530 -0.19 -5.17 15.29
CA LEU A 530 -0.84 -5.01 14.00
C LEU A 530 -2.30 -4.64 14.19
N HIS A 531 -2.71 -3.51 13.63
CA HIS A 531 -4.11 -3.09 13.57
C HIS A 531 -4.74 -3.59 12.27
N LEU A 532 -5.90 -4.22 12.36
CA LEU A 532 -6.78 -4.53 11.23
C LEU A 532 -8.01 -3.62 11.31
N THR A 533 -8.10 -2.69 10.37
CA THR A 533 -9.13 -1.63 10.38
C THR A 533 -10.16 -1.79 9.26
N GLY A 534 -9.85 -2.59 8.24
CA GLY A 534 -10.76 -2.86 7.13
C GLY A 534 -11.92 -3.78 7.50
N ASN A 535 -12.94 -3.80 6.66
CA ASN A 535 -14.06 -4.74 6.77
C ASN A 535 -13.65 -6.07 6.14
N ASN A 536 -12.95 -6.89 6.91
CA ASN A 536 -12.35 -8.12 6.41
C ASN A 536 -13.38 -9.25 6.29
N SER A 537 -13.13 -10.15 5.34
CA SER A 537 -13.98 -11.31 5.06
C SER A 537 -13.20 -12.60 4.80
N TYR A 538 -11.88 -12.61 5.04
CA TYR A 538 -11.07 -13.82 4.86
C TYR A 538 -11.57 -14.96 5.77
N SER A 539 -11.47 -16.19 5.29
CA SER A 539 -12.11 -17.36 5.92
C SER A 539 -11.13 -18.38 6.51
N GLY A 540 -9.83 -18.26 6.24
CA GLY A 540 -8.82 -19.21 6.71
C GLY A 540 -8.56 -19.17 8.22
N GLY A 541 -9.03 -18.13 8.91
CA GLY A 541 -8.87 -17.94 10.35
C GLY A 541 -7.62 -17.15 10.72
N THR A 542 -7.43 -16.98 12.03
CA THR A 542 -6.37 -16.17 12.62
C THR A 542 -5.69 -16.92 13.76
N ILE A 543 -4.36 -16.94 13.75
CA ILE A 543 -3.54 -17.52 14.82
C ILE A 543 -2.61 -16.44 15.41
N LEU A 544 -2.62 -16.28 16.74
CA LEU A 544 -1.73 -15.38 17.46
C LEU A 544 -0.73 -16.15 18.30
N ASN A 545 0.46 -16.36 17.73
CA ASN A 545 1.62 -16.96 18.41
C ASN A 545 2.44 -15.98 19.24
N GLY A 546 2.22 -14.69 19.03
CA GLY A 546 2.84 -13.60 19.77
C GLY A 546 2.22 -12.27 19.34
N GLY A 547 2.84 -11.18 19.79
CA GLY A 547 2.44 -9.82 19.44
C GLY A 547 1.05 -9.45 19.92
N THR A 548 0.54 -8.33 19.41
CA THR A 548 -0.85 -7.90 19.60
C THR A 548 -1.53 -7.73 18.25
N LEU A 549 -2.66 -8.39 18.04
CA LEU A 549 -3.53 -8.12 16.90
C LEU A 549 -4.75 -7.32 17.38
N ILE A 550 -4.90 -6.11 16.86
CA ILE A 550 -5.96 -5.18 17.22
C ILE A 550 -7.01 -5.17 16.12
N GLY A 551 -8.27 -5.40 16.49
CA GLY A 551 -9.40 -5.26 15.58
C GLY A 551 -10.13 -3.95 15.85
N ASP A 552 -10.06 -3.02 14.88
CA ASP A 552 -10.67 -1.69 14.97
C ASP A 552 -12.01 -1.59 14.22
N SER A 553 -12.37 -2.62 13.46
CA SER A 553 -13.67 -2.76 12.80
C SER A 553 -14.40 -4.01 13.29
N ALA A 554 -15.73 -4.04 13.11
CA ALA A 554 -16.55 -5.15 13.59
C ALA A 554 -16.12 -6.50 12.98
N THR A 555 -15.72 -6.53 11.71
CA THR A 555 -15.31 -7.76 11.02
C THR A 555 -13.80 -7.85 10.82
N ALA A 556 -13.00 -7.16 11.63
CA ALA A 556 -11.55 -7.06 11.47
C ALA A 556 -10.84 -8.43 11.36
N PHE A 557 -11.38 -9.48 11.99
CA PHE A 557 -10.80 -10.83 11.97
C PHE A 557 -11.46 -11.81 10.98
N GLY A 558 -12.22 -11.27 10.03
CA GLY A 558 -12.85 -12.08 8.97
C GLY A 558 -13.92 -13.02 9.51
N THR A 559 -14.08 -14.16 8.84
CA THR A 559 -15.14 -15.14 9.13
C THR A 559 -14.64 -16.46 9.71
N GLY A 560 -13.32 -16.67 9.68
CA GLY A 560 -12.69 -17.88 10.20
C GLY A 560 -12.59 -17.91 11.73
N ASP A 561 -12.01 -18.99 12.25
CA ASP A 561 -11.76 -19.16 13.69
C ASP A 561 -10.59 -18.28 14.14
N VAL A 562 -10.65 -17.77 15.37
CA VAL A 562 -9.58 -16.99 16.02
C VAL A 562 -8.96 -17.82 17.13
N TYR A 563 -7.64 -18.03 17.08
CA TYR A 563 -6.90 -18.89 18.00
C TYR A 563 -5.71 -18.14 18.61
N VAL A 564 -5.73 -17.91 19.91
CA VAL A 564 -4.72 -17.14 20.65
C VAL A 564 -3.91 -18.08 21.52
N THR A 565 -2.63 -18.28 21.19
CA THR A 565 -1.74 -19.18 21.93
C THR A 565 -0.99 -18.42 23.02
N ASN A 566 -0.09 -17.52 22.61
CA ASN A 566 0.75 -16.70 23.48
C ASN A 566 0.67 -15.20 23.16
N GLY A 567 -0.13 -14.81 22.16
CA GLY A 567 -0.31 -13.42 21.76
C GLY A 567 -1.41 -12.69 22.53
N THR A 568 -1.68 -11.47 22.10
CA THR A 568 -2.77 -10.64 22.60
C THR A 568 -3.79 -10.36 21.50
N LEU A 569 -5.04 -10.75 21.71
CA LEU A 569 -6.17 -10.30 20.89
C LEU A 569 -6.73 -9.02 21.51
N SER A 570 -6.89 -7.95 20.74
CA SER A 570 -7.41 -6.67 21.25
C SER A 570 -8.66 -6.23 20.51
N CYS A 571 -9.76 -6.04 21.24
CA CYS A 571 -11.00 -5.44 20.74
C CYS A 571 -10.94 -3.92 20.96
N SER A 572 -10.87 -3.17 19.86
CA SER A 572 -10.90 -1.70 19.82
C SER A 572 -12.06 -1.18 18.94
N ALA A 573 -12.76 -2.08 18.24
CA ALA A 573 -13.90 -1.77 17.40
C ALA A 573 -15.04 -1.10 18.20
N PRO A 574 -15.49 0.12 17.83
CA PRO A 574 -16.58 0.80 18.52
C PRO A 574 -17.92 0.06 18.50
N ALA A 575 -18.11 -0.84 17.54
CA ALA A 575 -19.30 -1.69 17.42
C ALA A 575 -19.16 -3.03 18.17
N GLY A 576 -18.00 -3.29 18.78
CA GLY A 576 -17.57 -4.63 19.19
C GLY A 576 -17.08 -5.48 18.01
N LEU A 577 -16.35 -6.56 18.30
CA LEU A 577 -15.91 -7.54 17.32
C LEU A 577 -16.99 -8.59 17.04
N LEU A 578 -17.12 -8.98 15.78
CA LEU A 578 -17.96 -10.05 15.28
C LEU A 578 -17.07 -11.17 14.74
N LEU A 579 -16.99 -12.28 15.47
CA LEU A 579 -16.20 -13.44 15.09
C LEU A 579 -17.14 -14.51 14.51
N GLY A 580 -17.06 -14.73 13.19
CA GLY A 580 -17.91 -15.71 12.49
C GLY A 580 -17.61 -17.17 12.83
N GLY A 581 -16.40 -17.44 13.33
CA GLY A 581 -15.94 -18.75 13.76
C GLY A 581 -16.01 -18.99 15.26
N ASN A 582 -15.16 -19.93 15.71
CA ASN A 582 -14.84 -20.11 17.12
C ASN A 582 -13.80 -19.06 17.57
N MET A 583 -13.77 -18.79 18.87
CA MET A 583 -12.67 -18.08 19.53
C MET A 583 -12.05 -18.99 20.58
N THR A 584 -10.74 -19.20 20.51
CA THR A 584 -10.02 -19.98 21.52
C THR A 584 -8.86 -19.17 22.09
N SER A 585 -8.89 -18.94 23.39
CA SER A 585 -7.81 -18.32 24.18
C SER A 585 -7.15 -19.38 25.04
N LEU A 586 -5.83 -19.57 24.92
CA LEU A 586 -5.07 -20.53 25.73
C LEU A 586 -4.55 -19.89 27.04
N PRO A 587 -4.02 -20.67 28.00
CA PRO A 587 -3.62 -20.14 29.31
C PRO A 587 -2.56 -19.01 29.28
N ALA A 588 -1.73 -18.97 28.24
CA ALA A 588 -0.72 -17.92 28.06
C ALA A 588 -1.22 -16.71 27.24
N ALA A 589 -2.45 -16.78 26.72
CA ALA A 589 -3.03 -15.72 25.91
C ALA A 589 -3.53 -14.55 26.75
N THR A 590 -3.58 -13.39 26.11
CA THR A 590 -4.22 -12.19 26.67
C THR A 590 -5.35 -11.72 25.75
N LEU A 591 -6.47 -11.34 26.36
CA LEU A 591 -7.57 -10.65 25.71
C LEU A 591 -7.64 -9.22 26.24
N ASN A 592 -7.50 -8.24 25.37
CA ASN A 592 -7.69 -6.83 25.69
C ASN A 592 -9.05 -6.36 25.14
N VAL A 593 -9.82 -5.67 25.95
CA VAL A 593 -11.11 -5.10 25.57
C VAL A 593 -11.15 -3.63 25.94
N VAL A 594 -11.30 -2.77 24.93
CA VAL A 594 -11.67 -1.37 25.13
C VAL A 594 -13.19 -1.29 25.04
N VAL A 595 -13.84 -1.02 26.17
CA VAL A 595 -15.30 -0.83 26.22
C VAL A 595 -15.63 0.54 25.66
N SER A 596 -16.18 0.56 24.44
CA SER A 596 -16.56 1.79 23.73
C SER A 596 -17.95 2.31 24.11
N ALA A 597 -18.84 1.45 24.60
CA ALA A 597 -20.16 1.82 25.09
C ALA A 597 -20.69 0.84 26.15
N ILE A 598 -21.37 1.37 27.17
CA ILE A 598 -22.05 0.55 28.19
C ILE A 598 -23.29 -0.11 27.58
N GLY A 599 -23.51 -1.39 27.89
CA GLY A 599 -24.64 -2.17 27.36
C GLY A 599 -24.38 -2.83 26.00
N GLN A 600 -23.25 -2.53 25.37
CA GLN A 600 -22.80 -3.21 24.15
C GLN A 600 -21.99 -4.46 24.50
N THR A 601 -22.11 -5.50 23.66
CA THR A 601 -21.21 -6.65 23.72
C THR A 601 -19.90 -6.31 23.05
N SER A 602 -18.78 -6.50 23.76
CA SER A 602 -17.46 -6.20 23.18
C SER A 602 -17.02 -7.22 22.14
N ILE A 603 -17.23 -8.51 22.39
CA ILE A 603 -16.87 -9.59 21.45
C ILE A 603 -18.05 -10.55 21.31
N ASN A 604 -18.55 -10.68 20.10
CA ASN A 604 -19.61 -11.60 19.73
C ASN A 604 -19.04 -12.75 18.90
N VAL A 605 -19.12 -13.96 19.43
CA VAL A 605 -18.59 -15.19 18.82
C VAL A 605 -19.75 -16.03 18.32
N ALA A 606 -19.84 -16.24 17.01
CA ALA A 606 -20.98 -16.96 16.43
C ALA A 606 -21.09 -18.42 16.93
N LYS A 607 -19.93 -19.06 17.20
CA LYS A 607 -19.84 -20.47 17.62
C LYS A 607 -19.39 -20.60 19.08
N VAL A 608 -18.27 -21.28 19.33
CA VAL A 608 -17.76 -21.56 20.69
C VAL A 608 -16.70 -20.53 21.06
N ALA A 609 -16.81 -19.96 22.26
CA ALA A 609 -15.77 -19.18 22.91
C ALA A 609 -15.12 -20.02 24.02
N THR A 610 -13.86 -20.39 23.85
CA THR A 610 -13.01 -21.07 24.84
C THR A 610 -12.15 -20.02 25.54
N LEU A 611 -12.39 -19.81 26.84
CA LEU A 611 -11.76 -18.76 27.63
C LEU A 611 -10.70 -19.35 28.56
N ALA A 612 -9.47 -18.84 28.44
CA ALA A 612 -8.37 -19.05 29.37
C ALA A 612 -7.41 -17.85 29.31
N GLY A 613 -6.45 -17.80 30.23
CA GLY A 613 -5.44 -16.75 30.29
C GLY A 613 -5.95 -15.47 30.95
N THR A 614 -5.45 -14.33 30.48
CA THR A 614 -5.74 -13.02 31.10
C THR A 614 -6.73 -12.21 30.29
N LEU A 615 -7.69 -11.58 30.97
CA LEU A 615 -8.55 -10.54 30.41
C LEU A 615 -8.16 -9.18 30.99
N ASN A 616 -7.88 -8.21 30.12
CA ASN A 616 -7.71 -6.80 30.48
C ASN A 616 -8.85 -5.97 29.90
N VAL A 617 -9.49 -5.17 30.73
CA VAL A 617 -10.59 -4.29 30.33
C VAL A 617 -10.23 -2.84 30.61
N SER A 618 -10.33 -2.01 29.58
CA SER A 618 -10.21 -0.55 29.67
C SER A 618 -11.46 0.10 29.06
N PHE A 619 -11.56 1.42 29.18
CA PHE A 619 -12.72 2.18 28.72
C PHE A 619 -12.27 3.26 27.74
N ALA A 620 -13.05 3.43 26.67
CA ALA A 620 -12.81 4.53 25.73
C ALA A 620 -12.99 5.89 26.45
N ALA A 621 -12.41 6.95 25.87
CA ALA A 621 -12.56 8.30 26.41
C ALA A 621 -14.04 8.67 26.58
N GLY A 622 -14.42 9.16 27.76
CA GLY A 622 -15.80 9.52 28.09
C GLY A 622 -16.68 8.34 28.53
N VAL A 623 -16.17 7.11 28.54
CA VAL A 623 -16.88 5.93 29.05
C VAL A 623 -16.42 5.66 30.47
N THR A 624 -17.34 5.65 31.43
CA THR A 624 -17.04 5.32 32.83
C THR A 624 -18.23 4.56 33.40
N PRO A 625 -18.08 3.28 33.76
CA PRO A 625 -19.17 2.53 34.36
C PRO A 625 -19.43 2.99 35.80
N ALA A 626 -20.69 2.95 36.22
CA ALA A 626 -21.03 3.08 37.64
C ALA A 626 -20.83 1.75 38.38
N VAL A 627 -20.65 1.80 39.69
CA VAL A 627 -20.74 0.60 40.53
C VAL A 627 -22.12 -0.04 40.35
N GLY A 628 -22.15 -1.36 40.18
CA GLY A 628 -23.34 -2.15 39.85
C GLY A 628 -23.56 -2.35 38.34
N THR A 629 -22.84 -1.63 37.48
CA THR A 629 -22.92 -1.82 36.01
C THR A 629 -22.47 -3.24 35.66
N VAL A 630 -23.25 -3.92 34.80
CA VAL A 630 -22.87 -5.19 34.19
C VAL A 630 -22.40 -4.96 32.76
N LEU A 631 -21.15 -5.28 32.48
CA LEU A 631 -20.53 -5.19 31.17
C LEU A 631 -20.59 -6.55 30.49
N THR A 632 -21.10 -6.61 29.25
CA THR A 632 -21.06 -7.85 28.46
C THR A 632 -19.77 -7.88 27.65
N ILE A 633 -18.82 -8.70 28.08
CA ILE A 633 -17.50 -8.77 27.45
C ILE A 633 -17.52 -9.75 26.28
N VAL A 634 -18.01 -10.96 26.52
CA VAL A 634 -18.13 -12.00 25.49
C VAL A 634 -19.58 -12.48 25.43
N SER A 635 -20.16 -12.51 24.24
CA SER A 635 -21.34 -13.32 23.92
C SER A 635 -20.92 -14.41 22.95
N ALA A 636 -21.44 -15.63 23.13
CA ALA A 636 -21.15 -16.73 22.23
C ALA A 636 -22.32 -17.69 22.04
N GLY A 637 -22.30 -18.44 20.93
CA GLY A 637 -23.14 -19.61 20.74
C GLY A 637 -22.98 -20.61 21.89
N THR A 638 -21.75 -20.83 22.36
CA THR A 638 -21.45 -21.52 23.62
C THR A 638 -20.20 -20.90 24.25
N VAL A 639 -20.20 -20.68 25.57
CA VAL A 639 -18.99 -20.32 26.34
C VAL A 639 -18.51 -21.52 27.14
N GLN A 640 -17.20 -21.75 27.13
CA GLN A 640 -16.52 -22.72 27.97
C GLN A 640 -15.20 -22.15 28.52
N GLY A 641 -14.78 -22.65 29.68
CA GLY A 641 -13.58 -22.15 30.37
C GLY A 641 -13.80 -20.81 31.07
N THR A 642 -12.75 -20.31 31.73
CA THR A 642 -12.73 -19.05 32.48
C THR A 642 -11.35 -18.42 32.39
N PHE A 643 -11.28 -17.08 32.43
CA PHE A 643 -9.99 -16.40 32.58
C PHE A 643 -9.38 -16.68 33.95
N SER A 644 -8.08 -16.92 33.99
CA SER A 644 -7.32 -17.11 35.23
C SER A 644 -6.99 -15.78 35.91
N ASN A 645 -6.97 -14.69 35.16
CA ASN A 645 -6.74 -13.35 35.66
C ASN A 645 -7.65 -12.34 34.94
N ILE A 646 -8.22 -11.40 35.69
CA ILE A 646 -9.10 -10.35 35.17
C ILE A 646 -8.67 -9.02 35.77
N ILE A 647 -8.31 -8.08 34.90
CA ILE A 647 -7.91 -6.73 35.27
C ILE A 647 -8.92 -5.76 34.64
N VAL A 648 -9.51 -4.89 35.45
CA VAL A 648 -10.41 -3.83 34.99
C VAL A 648 -9.81 -2.49 35.40
N ASN A 649 -9.36 -1.70 34.44
CA ASN A 649 -8.66 -0.45 34.72
C ASN A 649 -9.55 0.52 35.49
N GLY A 650 -9.13 0.86 36.72
CA GLY A 650 -9.83 1.77 37.61
C GLY A 650 -10.98 1.16 38.43
N PHE A 651 -11.25 -0.15 38.30
CA PHE A 651 -12.39 -0.79 38.97
C PHE A 651 -12.06 -2.18 39.53
N GLN A 652 -12.78 -2.56 40.57
CA GLN A 652 -12.95 -3.95 40.96
C GLN A 652 -14.20 -4.50 40.28
N ALA A 653 -14.15 -5.76 39.85
CA ALA A 653 -15.28 -6.41 39.20
C ALA A 653 -15.39 -7.89 39.57
N THR A 654 -16.62 -8.41 39.57
CA THR A 654 -16.89 -9.84 39.72
C THR A 654 -17.31 -10.43 38.38
N PRO A 655 -16.65 -11.51 37.91
CA PRO A 655 -17.03 -12.15 36.66
C PRO A 655 -18.26 -13.02 36.82
N ILE A 656 -19.12 -13.00 35.81
CA ILE A 656 -20.32 -13.84 35.71
C ILE A 656 -20.21 -14.65 34.42
N TYR A 657 -20.16 -15.97 34.54
CA TYR A 657 -20.09 -16.89 33.42
C TYR A 657 -21.42 -17.60 33.23
N THR A 658 -21.89 -17.66 31.99
CA THR A 658 -23.07 -18.42 31.57
C THR A 658 -22.69 -19.30 30.39
N SER A 659 -23.58 -20.21 29.97
CA SER A 659 -23.36 -21.01 28.77
C SER A 659 -23.32 -20.18 27.47
N LYS A 660 -23.74 -18.90 27.50
CA LYS A 660 -23.85 -18.03 26.32
C LYS A 660 -23.04 -16.74 26.41
N GLY A 661 -22.33 -16.52 27.50
CA GLY A 661 -21.60 -15.27 27.67
C GLY A 661 -20.78 -15.18 28.96
N MET A 662 -19.88 -14.21 28.95
CA MET A 662 -19.07 -13.78 30.07
C MET A 662 -19.31 -12.27 30.28
N GLN A 663 -19.68 -11.91 31.51
CA GLN A 663 -19.95 -10.54 31.93
C GLN A 663 -19.07 -10.14 33.11
N LEU A 664 -18.93 -8.84 33.32
CA LEU A 664 -18.27 -8.25 34.49
C LEU A 664 -19.24 -7.32 35.20
N GLN A 665 -19.55 -7.62 36.47
CA GLN A 665 -20.26 -6.69 37.33
C GLN A 665 -19.25 -5.80 38.05
N ILE A 666 -19.31 -4.49 37.85
CA ILE A 666 -18.46 -3.52 38.56
C ILE A 666 -18.90 -3.47 40.02
N THR A 667 -17.98 -3.73 40.95
CA THR A 667 -18.30 -3.83 42.39
C THR A 667 -17.77 -2.66 43.20
N ALA A 668 -16.65 -2.07 42.79
CA ALA A 668 -16.07 -0.91 43.44
C ALA A 668 -15.11 -0.17 42.50
N LEU A 669 -14.69 1.03 42.89
CA LEU A 669 -13.51 1.67 42.31
C LEU A 669 -12.24 0.95 42.78
N ALA A 670 -11.25 0.84 41.91
CA ALA A 670 -9.91 0.42 42.33
C ALA A 670 -9.22 1.64 42.97
N LEU A 671 -8.74 1.47 44.21
CA LEU A 671 -8.01 2.50 44.95
C LEU A 671 -6.61 2.73 44.38
#